data_AF-A0A5N6C5S0-F1
#
_entry.id   AF-A0A5N6C5S0-F1
#
_cell.length_a   1.000
_cell.length_b   1.000
_cell.length_c   1.000
_cell.angle_alpha   90.00
_cell.angle_beta   90.00
_cell.angle_gamma   90.00
#
_symmetry.space_group_name_H-M   'P 1'
#
loop_
_entity.id
_entity.type
_entity.pdbx_description
1 polymer ?
#
loop_
_entity_poly.entity_id
_entity_poly.type
_entity_poly.pdbx_seq_one_letter_code
_entity_poly.pdbx_strand_id
1 'polypeptide(L)'
;MRTPHRGIAVAVAAAAALFPAAPSVLASTSSAGPGVSCTATLSAPTREAAFGEAAKAAGVPEPLLKAVAYMLSRWDDHQGKPSSDGGYGVFDLSDRAPVAWDGADKGRAAESKSQIAAAAELTGLTADALRREPNAGICGGAALLASYHDDGDDLASWRDAVARFGAKNDFVRQVYQTLRTGESRVTADGQRVTLAADDSVALPAARLAADAGVDCPSGLDCEWLEAPYAKGSASEPDNTTDYGNHDIADRTGPGGPKLDYIVIHDTEGYYGPSVRLAQDPTYLAWNYTIRSSDGHIAQHLDAKDVGWHAGNWYVNMHAIGIEHEGFAGTANWFTESMYQTSATLVKHLAQKYGIPLDRAHVIGHDQVPGTVLGATKSMHWDPGPYWDWDHYFDLLGAPVGGGRDATADVAPGDVVEVRTGYQDNPQPLTGCAAASPPSPDCVPGAGTNFLPLYQSPSETAPLAADPGWKPGATAGTTYVSDISARVVSGHKLVVAQVQGDWLGVWWAGSLAWLHNPADHPVVVRTQAKTVTVKAGATTPAAVYGRAYPEATAYTGTGIPVQALSPLEYKIPVGQAYAVSDDDIVTDYYRAVSFDGSAPGDRTDLKGQDRYYQLWYAHRQVFVRAAEADLHDAQRSPVVNTTLPVIGGSAKVGDELTASPGTWSRQVAGFTYQWYVDGTAVSGATKATYRPGVADLGKSVLVEVTVDDPYFTATSARSAATAPVAPGTFTSAEPPIVSGTPKVGRTLKASPGTWTPSPEKVTYRWLRDGVPVRGATGRTYHLTGHDRGAHVAVRVTVSAKAYAKATATSAATRPVTP
;
A
#
# COMPACT_ATOMS: atom_id res chain seq x y z
N MET A 1 58.45 -29.64 15.69
CA MET A 1 59.26 -30.85 15.45
C MET A 1 58.50 -31.76 14.50
N ARG A 2 59.14 -32.10 13.37
CA ARG A 2 58.90 -33.24 12.45
C ARG A 2 57.53 -33.38 11.77
N THR A 3 57.45 -32.88 10.53
CA THR A 3 56.85 -33.60 9.38
C THR A 3 57.71 -34.84 9.03
N PRO A 4 57.21 -35.86 8.30
CA PRO A 4 57.19 -35.81 6.82
C PRO A 4 56.08 -36.61 6.08
N HIS A 5 55.81 -36.16 4.84
CA HIS A 5 55.66 -36.86 3.53
C HIS A 5 55.01 -38.26 3.46
N ARG A 6 54.37 -38.74 2.38
CA ARG A 6 53.99 -38.34 1.00
C ARG A 6 53.16 -39.54 0.48
N GLY A 7 52.27 -39.36 -0.49
CA GLY A 7 51.78 -40.50 -1.27
C GLY A 7 50.64 -40.17 -2.23
N ILE A 8 51.01 -39.76 -3.44
CA ILE A 8 50.10 -39.72 -4.60
C ILE A 8 49.98 -41.15 -5.13
N ALA A 9 48.74 -41.63 -5.36
CA ALA A 9 48.47 -42.73 -6.26
C ALA A 9 47.20 -42.42 -7.05
N VAL A 10 47.39 -42.23 -8.36
CA VAL A 10 46.33 -42.22 -9.38
C VAL A 10 46.04 -43.68 -9.72
N ALA A 11 44.78 -44.09 -9.60
CA ALA A 11 44.29 -45.34 -10.18
C ALA A 11 42.92 -45.10 -10.83
N VAL A 12 42.89 -45.25 -12.14
CA VAL A 12 41.69 -45.32 -12.98
C VAL A 12 41.10 -46.72 -12.86
N ALA A 13 39.82 -46.84 -12.49
CA ALA A 13 39.05 -48.07 -12.69
C ALA A 13 37.54 -47.81 -12.75
N ALA A 14 37.01 -48.01 -13.96
CA ALA A 14 35.71 -48.58 -14.33
C ALA A 14 34.43 -48.18 -13.58
N ALA A 15 33.50 -47.66 -14.38
CA ALA A 15 32.09 -47.49 -14.08
C ALA A 15 31.41 -48.81 -13.68
N ALA A 16 30.72 -48.78 -12.53
CA ALA A 16 29.61 -49.66 -12.22
C ALA A 16 28.47 -48.80 -11.70
N ALA A 17 27.46 -48.61 -12.55
CA ALA A 17 26.20 -47.97 -12.18
C ALA A 17 25.46 -48.91 -11.21
N LEU A 18 25.56 -48.62 -9.91
CA LEU A 18 24.70 -49.19 -8.89
C LEU A 18 23.50 -48.24 -8.73
N PHE A 19 22.38 -48.64 -9.33
CA PHE A 19 21.07 -48.08 -9.00
C PHE A 19 20.79 -48.33 -7.51
N PRO A 20 20.48 -47.30 -6.70
CA PRO A 20 19.84 -47.56 -5.41
C PRO A 20 18.42 -48.05 -5.71
N ALA A 21 18.17 -49.32 -5.38
CA ALA A 21 16.83 -49.88 -5.37
C ALA A 21 15.96 -49.06 -4.43
N ALA A 22 14.93 -48.42 -4.98
CA ALA A 22 13.85 -47.81 -4.21
C ALA A 22 13.18 -48.89 -3.35
N PRO A 23 12.93 -48.66 -2.05
CA PRO A 23 12.07 -49.54 -1.28
C PRO A 23 10.66 -49.40 -1.85
N SER A 24 10.19 -50.45 -2.51
CA SER A 24 8.80 -50.59 -2.92
C SER A 24 7.95 -50.70 -1.65
N VAL A 25 7.26 -49.62 -1.28
CA VAL A 25 6.22 -49.65 -0.26
C VAL A 25 5.05 -50.44 -0.86
N LEU A 26 4.93 -51.70 -0.45
CA LEU A 26 3.76 -52.52 -0.71
C LEU A 26 2.56 -51.84 -0.05
N ALA A 27 1.63 -51.38 -0.88
CA ALA A 27 0.32 -50.92 -0.49
C ALA A 27 -0.43 -52.07 0.21
N SER A 28 -0.44 -52.05 1.54
CA SER A 28 -1.40 -52.79 2.33
C SER A 28 -2.72 -52.00 2.33
N THR A 29 -3.62 -52.37 1.43
CA THR A 29 -5.00 -51.89 1.42
C THR A 29 -5.76 -52.48 2.61
N SER A 30 -5.95 -51.68 3.66
CA SER A 30 -6.94 -51.94 4.71
C SER A 30 -8.13 -51.00 4.55
N SER A 31 -9.26 -51.59 4.17
CA SER A 31 -10.66 -51.20 4.41
C SER A 31 -11.03 -49.70 4.56
N ALA A 32 -11.76 -49.22 3.56
CA ALA A 32 -12.63 -48.04 3.47
C ALA A 32 -13.04 -47.32 4.78
N GLY A 33 -12.59 -46.07 4.90
CA GLY A 33 -13.37 -44.93 5.39
C GLY A 33 -13.51 -43.88 4.27
N PRO A 34 -14.41 -42.88 4.39
CA PRO A 34 -14.63 -41.85 3.36
C PRO A 34 -13.53 -40.77 3.45
N GLY A 35 -12.29 -41.13 3.17
CA GLY A 35 -11.15 -40.21 3.24
C GLY A 35 -10.91 -39.43 1.96
N VAL A 36 -10.48 -38.17 2.08
CA VAL A 36 -10.05 -37.33 0.95
C VAL A 36 -8.71 -37.84 0.42
N SER A 37 -8.62 -38.16 -0.88
CA SER A 37 -7.38 -38.65 -1.48
C SER A 37 -6.40 -37.52 -1.76
N CYS A 38 -5.25 -37.51 -1.06
CA CYS A 38 -4.23 -36.46 -1.22
C CYS A 38 -3.18 -36.74 -2.29
N THR A 39 -3.25 -37.85 -3.03
CA THR A 39 -2.17 -38.28 -3.94
C THR A 39 -1.83 -37.25 -5.02
N ALA A 40 -2.86 -36.64 -5.63
CA ALA A 40 -2.67 -35.61 -6.65
C ALA A 40 -2.13 -34.30 -6.05
N THR A 41 -2.68 -33.86 -4.90
CA THR A 41 -2.21 -32.68 -4.18
C THR A 41 -0.75 -32.79 -3.75
N LEU A 42 -0.35 -33.92 -3.17
CA LEU A 42 1.03 -34.14 -2.73
C LEU A 42 2.03 -34.10 -3.90
N SER A 43 1.59 -34.59 -5.07
CA SER A 43 2.42 -34.64 -6.28
C SER A 43 2.37 -33.34 -7.10
N ALA A 44 1.60 -32.33 -6.66
CA ALA A 44 1.42 -31.09 -7.40
C ALA A 44 2.75 -30.30 -7.46
N PRO A 45 3.18 -29.84 -8.66
CA PRO A 45 4.49 -29.20 -8.84
C PRO A 45 4.54 -27.75 -8.34
N THR A 46 3.39 -27.13 -8.08
CA THR A 46 3.29 -25.74 -7.61
C THR A 46 2.19 -25.60 -6.56
N ARG A 47 2.30 -24.55 -5.73
CA ARG A 47 1.28 -24.17 -4.76
C ARG A 47 -0.10 -23.98 -5.39
N GLU A 48 -0.14 -23.28 -6.51
CA GLU A 48 -1.34 -23.05 -7.31
C GLU A 48 -2.02 -24.37 -7.71
N ALA A 49 -1.24 -25.34 -8.24
CA ALA A 49 -1.76 -26.64 -8.62
C ALA A 49 -2.22 -27.46 -7.41
N ALA A 50 -1.51 -27.36 -6.27
CA ALA A 50 -1.88 -28.07 -5.05
C ALA A 50 -3.27 -27.63 -4.55
N PHE A 51 -3.59 -26.32 -4.58
CA PHE A 51 -4.92 -25.82 -4.26
C PHE A 51 -5.99 -26.40 -5.19
N GLY A 52 -5.76 -26.40 -6.50
CA GLY A 52 -6.70 -26.95 -7.47
C GLY A 52 -6.96 -28.45 -7.29
N GLU A 53 -5.92 -29.24 -7.01
CA GLU A 53 -6.07 -30.68 -6.77
C GLU A 53 -6.75 -30.99 -5.42
N ALA A 54 -6.42 -30.24 -4.36
CA ALA A 54 -7.06 -30.40 -3.05
C ALA A 54 -8.54 -30.01 -3.08
N ALA A 55 -8.86 -28.90 -3.75
CA ALA A 55 -10.24 -28.44 -3.96
C ALA A 55 -11.08 -29.52 -4.65
N LYS A 56 -10.58 -30.11 -5.75
CA LYS A 56 -11.24 -31.21 -6.46
C LYS A 56 -11.41 -32.45 -5.58
N ALA A 57 -10.37 -32.82 -4.82
CA ALA A 57 -10.40 -34.03 -4.00
C ALA A 57 -11.38 -33.92 -2.81
N ALA A 58 -11.50 -32.74 -2.22
CA ALA A 58 -12.36 -32.48 -1.06
C ALA A 58 -13.76 -31.96 -1.43
N GLY A 59 -14.00 -31.58 -2.70
CA GLY A 59 -15.27 -30.99 -3.13
C GLY A 59 -15.46 -29.54 -2.68
N VAL A 60 -14.39 -28.83 -2.36
CA VAL A 60 -14.41 -27.42 -1.93
C VAL A 60 -14.21 -26.51 -3.15
N PRO A 61 -14.96 -25.39 -3.31
CA PRO A 61 -14.65 -24.39 -4.31
C PRO A 61 -13.21 -23.87 -4.17
N GLU A 62 -12.39 -24.01 -5.23
CA GLU A 62 -10.97 -23.62 -5.19
C GLU A 62 -10.76 -22.15 -4.77
N PRO A 63 -11.53 -21.16 -5.25
CA PRO A 63 -11.40 -19.78 -4.78
C PRO A 63 -11.61 -19.65 -3.27
N LEU A 64 -12.59 -20.36 -2.72
CA LEU A 64 -12.89 -20.33 -1.28
C LEU A 64 -11.74 -20.93 -0.48
N LEU A 65 -11.21 -22.07 -0.93
CA LEU A 65 -10.08 -22.74 -0.30
C LEU A 65 -8.84 -21.82 -0.25
N LYS A 66 -8.54 -21.15 -1.36
CA LYS A 66 -7.47 -20.14 -1.43
C LYS A 66 -7.75 -18.96 -0.51
N ALA A 67 -8.96 -18.42 -0.47
CA ALA A 67 -9.29 -17.27 0.38
C ALA A 67 -9.17 -17.58 1.88
N VAL A 68 -9.60 -18.78 2.32
CA VAL A 68 -9.40 -19.24 3.71
C VAL A 68 -7.91 -19.32 4.06
N ALA A 69 -7.11 -19.97 3.22
CA ALA A 69 -5.66 -20.05 3.44
C ALA A 69 -4.98 -18.67 3.42
N TYR A 70 -5.45 -17.75 2.58
CA TYR A 70 -4.91 -16.39 2.51
C TYR A 70 -5.14 -15.64 3.83
N MET A 71 -6.33 -15.76 4.42
CA MET A 71 -6.64 -15.12 5.72
C MET A 71 -5.75 -15.58 6.86
N LEU A 72 -5.35 -16.85 6.83
CA LEU A 72 -4.59 -17.48 7.93
C LEU A 72 -3.09 -17.27 7.79
N SER A 73 -2.54 -17.35 6.58
CA SER A 73 -1.08 -17.39 6.37
C SER A 73 -0.59 -16.55 5.20
N ARG A 74 -1.47 -15.83 4.49
CA ARG A 74 -1.16 -15.22 3.17
C ARG A 74 -0.57 -16.23 2.17
N TRP A 75 -0.95 -17.52 2.31
CA TRP A 75 -0.44 -18.69 1.60
C TRP A 75 0.98 -19.15 1.94
N ASP A 76 1.64 -18.54 2.92
CA ASP A 76 2.96 -18.96 3.37
C ASP A 76 2.91 -20.25 4.18
N ASP A 77 4.01 -21.01 4.08
CA ASP A 77 4.35 -22.04 5.04
C ASP A 77 5.35 -21.50 6.07
N HIS A 78 5.42 -22.17 7.21
CA HIS A 78 6.25 -21.78 8.35
C HIS A 78 7.38 -22.79 8.61
N GLN A 79 7.80 -23.55 7.60
CA GLN A 79 8.93 -24.49 7.65
C GLN A 79 8.80 -25.52 8.78
N GLY A 80 7.57 -25.95 9.07
CA GLY A 80 7.27 -26.86 10.17
C GLY A 80 7.37 -26.27 11.57
N LYS A 81 7.46 -24.93 11.69
CA LYS A 81 7.33 -24.21 12.95
C LYS A 81 5.88 -23.80 13.19
N PRO A 82 5.47 -23.76 14.47
CA PRO A 82 4.14 -23.30 14.81
C PRO A 82 4.01 -21.79 14.64
N SER A 83 2.77 -21.36 14.53
CA SER A 83 2.32 -20.00 14.70
C SER A 83 2.38 -19.47 16.11
N SER A 84 2.17 -18.15 16.23
CA SER A 84 1.88 -17.48 17.50
C SER A 84 0.64 -18.03 18.18
N ASP A 85 -0.29 -18.72 17.50
CA ASP A 85 -1.40 -19.42 18.16
C ASP A 85 -1.22 -20.95 18.23
N GLY A 86 -0.12 -21.49 17.68
CA GLY A 86 0.24 -22.91 17.70
C GLY A 86 -0.23 -23.78 16.51
N GLY A 87 -0.79 -23.17 15.47
CA GLY A 87 -1.07 -23.72 14.15
C GLY A 87 0.16 -23.91 13.24
N TYR A 88 -0.01 -24.70 12.18
CA TYR A 88 1.08 -25.09 11.28
C TYR A 88 0.67 -25.03 9.80
N GLY A 89 1.65 -24.68 8.97
CA GLY A 89 1.54 -24.70 7.52
C GLY A 89 0.54 -23.68 6.97
N VAL A 90 0.20 -23.83 5.69
CA VAL A 90 -0.60 -22.86 4.92
C VAL A 90 -2.02 -22.63 5.45
N PHE A 91 -2.58 -23.62 6.16
CA PHE A 91 -3.90 -23.53 6.76
C PHE A 91 -3.87 -23.31 8.27
N ASP A 92 -2.69 -23.04 8.82
CA ASP A 92 -2.49 -22.78 10.24
C ASP A 92 -3.17 -23.83 11.14
N LEU A 93 -3.01 -25.11 10.80
CA LEU A 93 -3.72 -26.20 11.47
C LEU A 93 -3.17 -26.39 12.87
N SER A 94 -3.99 -26.12 13.89
CA SER A 94 -3.59 -26.23 15.30
C SER A 94 -3.24 -27.65 15.71
N ASP A 95 -2.12 -27.81 16.41
CA ASP A 95 -1.76 -29.06 17.09
C ASP A 95 -2.44 -29.25 18.44
N ARG A 96 -3.03 -28.17 18.97
CA ARG A 96 -3.75 -28.16 20.24
C ARG A 96 -5.22 -28.40 19.97
N ALA A 97 -5.86 -29.16 20.87
CA ALA A 97 -7.32 -29.07 20.95
C ALA A 97 -7.65 -27.61 21.31
N PRO A 98 -8.62 -26.97 20.65
CA PRO A 98 -8.87 -25.56 20.88
C PRO A 98 -9.18 -25.31 22.36
N VAL A 99 -8.35 -24.52 23.03
CA VAL A 99 -8.65 -24.07 24.39
C VAL A 99 -9.62 -22.91 24.26
N ALA A 100 -10.81 -23.05 24.86
CA ALA A 100 -11.94 -22.15 24.74
C ALA A 100 -11.74 -20.82 25.50
N TRP A 101 -10.64 -20.10 25.25
CA TRP A 101 -10.35 -18.86 25.97
C TRP A 101 -10.41 -17.63 25.07
N ASP A 102 -11.60 -17.04 24.98
CA ASP A 102 -11.81 -15.66 24.56
C ASP A 102 -11.92 -14.68 25.75
N GLY A 103 -11.70 -15.16 26.99
CA GLY A 103 -11.74 -14.33 28.20
C GLY A 103 -13.11 -14.34 28.91
N ALA A 104 -14.23 -14.41 28.16
CA ALA A 104 -15.60 -14.37 28.70
C ALA A 104 -16.38 -15.70 28.75
N ASP A 105 -15.73 -16.87 28.65
CA ASP A 105 -16.44 -18.17 28.57
C ASP A 105 -17.48 -18.21 27.42
N LYS A 106 -17.25 -17.47 26.31
CA LYS A 106 -18.16 -17.46 25.15
C LYS A 106 -17.94 -18.65 24.21
N GLY A 107 -17.00 -19.53 24.54
CA GLY A 107 -16.91 -20.91 24.06
C GLY A 107 -16.59 -21.05 22.57
N ARG A 108 -15.38 -21.53 22.25
CA ARG A 108 -15.25 -22.46 21.11
C ARG A 108 -16.01 -23.73 21.50
N ALA A 109 -16.72 -24.38 20.59
CA ALA A 109 -17.09 -25.77 20.82
C ALA A 109 -15.79 -26.53 21.14
N ALA A 110 -15.74 -27.17 22.31
CA ALA A 110 -14.59 -27.98 22.68
C ALA A 110 -14.51 -29.16 21.72
N GLU A 111 -13.67 -29.03 20.69
CA GLU A 111 -13.39 -30.12 19.77
C GLU A 111 -12.58 -31.17 20.52
N SER A 112 -13.01 -32.42 20.44
CA SER A 112 -12.34 -33.55 21.10
C SER A 112 -10.95 -33.85 20.53
N LYS A 113 -10.61 -33.26 19.38
CA LYS A 113 -9.36 -33.46 18.62
C LYS A 113 -8.78 -32.11 18.19
N SER A 114 -7.45 -32.07 18.02
CA SER A 114 -6.80 -30.96 17.33
C SER A 114 -7.09 -31.00 15.82
N GLN A 115 -6.93 -29.87 15.14
CA GLN A 115 -7.16 -29.78 13.70
C GLN A 115 -6.19 -30.69 12.92
N ILE A 116 -4.92 -30.78 13.36
CA ILE A 116 -3.95 -31.74 12.80
C ILE A 116 -4.44 -33.18 12.96
N ALA A 117 -4.98 -33.56 14.12
CA ALA A 117 -5.45 -34.92 14.35
C ALA A 117 -6.70 -35.24 13.51
N ALA A 118 -7.63 -34.30 13.38
CA ALA A 118 -8.81 -34.44 12.52
C ALA A 118 -8.41 -34.55 11.04
N ALA A 119 -7.53 -33.68 10.56
CA ALA A 119 -7.02 -33.71 9.18
C ALA A 119 -6.28 -35.02 8.87
N ALA A 120 -5.50 -35.55 9.82
CA ALA A 120 -4.80 -36.83 9.66
C ALA A 120 -5.79 -38.00 9.46
N GLU A 121 -6.89 -38.02 10.22
CA GLU A 121 -7.94 -39.04 10.08
C GLU A 121 -8.69 -38.92 8.75
N LEU A 122 -9.00 -37.70 8.33
CA LEU A 122 -9.73 -37.43 7.08
C LEU A 122 -8.91 -37.75 5.82
N THR A 123 -7.58 -37.72 5.91
CA THR A 123 -6.69 -37.85 4.74
C THR A 123 -5.82 -39.10 4.75
N GLY A 124 -5.63 -39.73 5.92
CA GLY A 124 -4.64 -40.79 6.13
C GLY A 124 -3.18 -40.30 6.19
N LEU A 125 -2.94 -38.99 6.20
CA LEU A 125 -1.59 -38.41 6.33
C LEU A 125 -1.10 -38.44 7.78
N THR A 126 0.23 -38.39 7.95
CA THR A 126 0.81 -38.29 9.30
C THR A 126 0.72 -36.86 9.83
N ALA A 127 0.65 -36.71 11.15
CA ALA A 127 0.71 -35.41 11.80
C ALA A 127 2.02 -34.65 11.51
N ASP A 128 3.13 -35.34 11.22
CA ASP A 128 4.39 -34.69 10.86
C ASP A 128 4.34 -34.12 9.44
N ALA A 129 3.78 -34.86 8.48
CA ALA A 129 3.57 -34.37 7.12
C ALA A 129 2.65 -33.13 7.11
N LEU A 130 1.53 -33.16 7.85
CA LEU A 130 0.63 -32.02 7.96
C LEU A 130 1.27 -30.76 8.56
N ARG A 131 2.28 -30.90 9.42
CA ARG A 131 3.01 -29.77 9.99
C ARG A 131 4.07 -29.21 9.05
N ARG A 132 4.78 -30.07 8.33
CA ARG A 132 6.04 -29.74 7.66
C ARG A 132 5.92 -29.64 6.14
N GLU A 133 4.98 -30.35 5.55
CA GLU A 133 4.84 -30.47 4.10
C GLU A 133 3.71 -29.56 3.62
N PRO A 134 4.02 -28.52 2.83
CA PRO A 134 3.02 -27.52 2.54
C PRO A 134 1.84 -28.04 1.70
N ASN A 135 2.06 -29.00 0.78
CA ASN A 135 1.00 -29.64 0.01
C ASN A 135 0.15 -30.59 0.88
N ALA A 136 0.75 -31.25 1.87
CA ALA A 136 0.02 -32.07 2.84
C ALA A 136 -0.91 -31.19 3.68
N GLY A 137 -0.41 -30.05 4.16
CA GLY A 137 -1.22 -29.04 4.86
C GLY A 137 -2.39 -28.53 4.04
N ILE A 138 -2.20 -28.28 2.74
CA ILE A 138 -3.30 -27.87 1.83
C ILE A 138 -4.36 -28.96 1.70
N CYS A 139 -3.96 -30.23 1.51
CA CYS A 139 -4.93 -31.33 1.44
C CYS A 139 -5.68 -31.50 2.78
N GLY A 140 -4.95 -31.45 3.90
CA GLY A 140 -5.51 -31.54 5.24
C GLY A 140 -6.50 -30.42 5.55
N GLY A 141 -6.16 -29.18 5.20
CA GLY A 141 -7.03 -28.01 5.34
C GLY A 141 -8.29 -28.13 4.48
N ALA A 142 -8.16 -28.55 3.22
CA ALA A 142 -9.30 -28.78 2.34
C ALA A 142 -10.23 -29.87 2.86
N ALA A 143 -9.67 -31.01 3.31
CA ALA A 143 -10.44 -32.11 3.88
C ALA A 143 -11.17 -31.69 5.17
N LEU A 144 -10.50 -30.94 6.04
CA LEU A 144 -11.09 -30.43 7.26
C LEU A 144 -12.20 -29.41 7.00
N LEU A 145 -12.00 -28.47 6.08
CA LEU A 145 -13.04 -27.51 5.68
C LEU A 145 -14.26 -28.21 5.09
N ALA A 146 -14.05 -29.20 4.21
CA ALA A 146 -15.12 -30.02 3.66
C ALA A 146 -15.87 -30.80 4.75
N SER A 147 -15.19 -31.28 5.80
CA SER A 147 -15.83 -31.99 6.91
C SER A 147 -16.75 -31.13 7.77
N TYR A 148 -16.66 -29.80 7.65
CA TYR A 148 -17.52 -28.84 8.33
C TYR A 148 -18.68 -28.36 7.46
N HIS A 149 -18.71 -28.73 6.19
CA HIS A 149 -19.76 -28.37 5.25
C HIS A 149 -20.82 -29.47 5.22
N ASP A 150 -22.08 -29.07 5.36
CA ASP A 150 -23.21 -29.99 5.37
C ASP A 150 -23.65 -30.32 3.92
N ASP A 151 -24.44 -29.43 3.31
CA ASP A 151 -24.98 -29.59 1.96
C ASP A 151 -25.02 -28.26 1.17
N GLY A 152 -25.21 -28.36 -0.14
CA GLY A 152 -25.20 -27.22 -1.08
C GLY A 152 -23.94 -27.15 -1.94
N ASP A 153 -24.03 -26.46 -3.07
CA ASP A 153 -22.92 -26.28 -4.04
C ASP A 153 -22.60 -24.82 -4.34
N ASP A 154 -23.41 -23.88 -3.83
CA ASP A 154 -23.15 -22.44 -3.93
C ASP A 154 -22.21 -21.95 -2.82
N LEU A 155 -21.55 -20.81 -3.05
CA LEU A 155 -20.65 -20.22 -2.06
C LEU A 155 -21.38 -19.90 -0.75
N ALA A 156 -22.65 -19.53 -0.77
CA ALA A 156 -23.36 -19.14 0.45
C ALA A 156 -23.52 -20.31 1.45
N SER A 157 -23.64 -21.55 0.95
CA SER A 157 -23.73 -22.76 1.77
C SER A 157 -22.46 -23.05 2.58
N TRP A 158 -21.30 -22.49 2.21
CA TRP A 158 -20.03 -22.72 2.90
C TRP A 158 -19.79 -21.83 4.12
N ARG A 159 -20.67 -20.87 4.40
CA ARG A 159 -20.45 -19.86 5.45
C ARG A 159 -20.21 -20.47 6.82
N ASP A 160 -21.02 -21.47 7.21
CA ASP A 160 -20.91 -22.10 8.53
C ASP A 160 -19.64 -22.96 8.63
N ALA A 161 -19.24 -23.61 7.53
CA ALA A 161 -17.98 -24.36 7.46
C ALA A 161 -16.76 -23.45 7.64
N VAL A 162 -16.75 -22.29 6.97
CA VAL A 162 -15.70 -21.27 7.12
C VAL A 162 -15.70 -20.69 8.52
N ALA A 163 -16.87 -20.39 9.08
CA ALA A 163 -17.03 -19.89 10.44
C ALA A 163 -16.47 -20.88 11.47
N ARG A 164 -16.71 -22.18 11.28
CA ARG A 164 -16.15 -23.22 12.15
C ARG A 164 -14.65 -23.38 11.97
N PHE A 165 -14.15 -23.26 10.73
CA PHE A 165 -12.72 -23.42 10.43
C PHE A 165 -11.86 -22.31 11.05
N GLY A 166 -12.18 -21.05 10.75
CA GLY A 166 -11.54 -19.87 11.38
C GLY A 166 -12.10 -19.56 12.78
N ALA A 167 -13.07 -20.36 13.22
CA ALA A 167 -13.75 -20.31 14.51
C ALA A 167 -14.53 -19.04 14.89
N LYS A 168 -14.78 -18.11 13.96
CA LYS A 168 -15.61 -16.92 14.19
C LYS A 168 -16.29 -16.43 12.89
N ASN A 169 -17.31 -15.59 13.05
CA ASN A 169 -18.11 -15.05 11.95
C ASN A 169 -17.42 -13.92 11.16
N ASP A 170 -16.56 -13.12 11.79
CA ASP A 170 -15.90 -12.01 11.08
C ASP A 170 -14.82 -12.51 10.12
N PHE A 171 -14.18 -13.64 10.47
CA PHE A 171 -13.34 -14.40 9.54
C PHE A 171 -14.09 -14.75 8.25
N VAL A 172 -15.38 -15.15 8.34
CA VAL A 172 -16.20 -15.43 7.15
C VAL A 172 -16.35 -14.19 6.28
N ARG A 173 -16.61 -13.02 6.87
CA ARG A 173 -16.75 -11.79 6.11
C ARG A 173 -15.44 -11.40 5.43
N GLN A 174 -14.29 -11.54 6.10
CA GLN A 174 -12.97 -11.28 5.52
C GLN A 174 -12.63 -12.22 4.35
N VAL A 175 -12.91 -13.53 4.50
CA VAL A 175 -12.76 -14.52 3.43
C VAL A 175 -13.59 -14.13 2.21
N TYR A 176 -14.85 -13.72 2.40
CA TYR A 176 -15.75 -13.39 1.29
C TYR A 176 -15.44 -12.02 0.68
N GLN A 177 -14.92 -11.09 1.47
CA GLN A 177 -14.37 -9.84 0.94
C GLN A 177 -13.15 -10.12 0.05
N THR A 178 -12.27 -11.02 0.48
CA THR A 178 -11.09 -11.44 -0.29
C THR A 178 -11.48 -12.16 -1.58
N LEU A 179 -12.49 -13.03 -1.55
CA LEU A 179 -13.07 -13.60 -2.78
C LEU A 179 -13.53 -12.51 -3.76
N ARG A 180 -14.14 -11.45 -3.23
CA ARG A 180 -14.67 -10.36 -4.04
C ARG A 180 -13.59 -9.50 -4.68
N THR A 181 -12.51 -9.23 -3.96
CA THR A 181 -11.41 -8.38 -4.44
C THR A 181 -10.32 -9.14 -5.18
N GLY A 182 -10.23 -10.46 -4.98
CA GLY A 182 -9.10 -11.26 -5.46
C GLY A 182 -7.80 -10.92 -4.72
N GLU A 183 -6.76 -11.70 -5.02
CA GLU A 183 -5.39 -11.49 -4.53
C GLU A 183 -4.39 -12.25 -5.41
N SER A 184 -3.15 -11.77 -5.54
CA SER A 184 -2.07 -12.51 -6.19
C SER A 184 -0.73 -12.21 -5.51
N ARG A 185 -0.04 -13.26 -5.06
CA ARG A 185 1.21 -13.12 -4.31
C ARG A 185 2.23 -14.19 -4.70
N VAL A 186 3.51 -13.84 -4.55
CA VAL A 186 4.61 -14.80 -4.45
C VAL A 186 4.92 -15.01 -2.97
N THR A 187 4.77 -16.24 -2.50
CA THR A 187 5.05 -16.65 -1.11
C THR A 187 6.55 -16.59 -0.81
N ALA A 188 6.92 -16.62 0.46
CA ALA A 188 8.30 -16.54 0.90
C ALA A 188 9.19 -17.69 0.39
N ASP A 189 8.61 -18.84 0.04
CA ASP A 189 9.27 -19.98 -0.61
C ASP A 189 9.26 -19.90 -2.16
N GLY A 190 8.86 -18.76 -2.73
CA GLY A 190 8.91 -18.46 -4.16
C GLY A 190 7.74 -19.02 -4.98
N GLN A 191 6.67 -19.49 -4.35
CA GLN A 191 5.50 -20.02 -5.05
C GLN A 191 4.51 -18.89 -5.39
N ARG A 192 4.05 -18.85 -6.64
CA ARG A 192 2.96 -17.94 -7.04
C ARG A 192 1.60 -18.58 -6.78
N VAL A 193 0.71 -17.81 -6.16
CA VAL A 193 -0.72 -18.16 -6.01
C VAL A 193 -1.57 -16.98 -6.46
N THR A 194 -2.66 -17.27 -7.15
CA THR A 194 -3.62 -16.26 -7.59
C THR A 194 -5.04 -16.67 -7.26
N LEU A 195 -5.76 -15.73 -6.65
CA LEU A 195 -7.20 -15.73 -6.42
C LEU A 195 -7.83 -14.65 -7.31
N ALA A 196 -8.61 -15.07 -8.31
CA ALA A 196 -9.32 -14.11 -9.16
C ALA A 196 -10.43 -13.40 -8.37
N ALA A 197 -10.59 -12.09 -8.63
CA ALA A 197 -11.68 -11.30 -8.08
C ALA A 197 -13.04 -11.72 -8.66
N ASP A 198 -14.06 -11.85 -7.81
CA ASP A 198 -15.45 -12.08 -8.22
C ASP A 198 -16.38 -11.06 -7.54
N ASP A 199 -16.69 -9.97 -8.25
CA ASP A 199 -17.49 -8.88 -7.73
C ASP A 199 -18.96 -9.26 -7.40
N SER A 200 -19.40 -10.44 -7.86
CA SER A 200 -20.74 -10.98 -7.62
C SER A 200 -20.90 -11.66 -6.26
N VAL A 201 -19.79 -11.93 -5.55
CA VAL A 201 -19.81 -12.58 -4.23
C VAL A 201 -20.56 -11.73 -3.21
N ALA A 202 -21.65 -12.29 -2.68
CA ALA A 202 -22.47 -11.64 -1.67
C ALA A 202 -21.78 -11.71 -0.30
N LEU A 203 -21.41 -10.54 0.23
CA LEU A 203 -20.82 -10.43 1.56
C LEU A 203 -21.85 -10.80 2.65
N PRO A 204 -21.46 -11.63 3.63
CA PRO A 204 -22.24 -11.80 4.86
C PRO A 204 -22.52 -10.45 5.52
N ALA A 205 -23.68 -10.31 6.16
CA ALA A 205 -23.98 -9.09 6.93
C ALA A 205 -22.91 -8.88 8.00
N ALA A 206 -22.47 -7.63 8.18
CA ALA A 206 -21.58 -7.29 9.29
C ALA A 206 -22.31 -7.51 10.62
N ARG A 207 -21.63 -8.06 11.63
CA ARG A 207 -22.20 -8.18 12.97
C ARG A 207 -22.56 -6.78 13.49
N LEU A 208 -23.78 -6.65 13.99
CA LEU A 208 -24.27 -5.42 14.61
C LEU A 208 -23.78 -5.38 16.06
N ALA A 209 -22.78 -4.53 16.29
CA ALA A 209 -22.21 -4.09 17.56
C ALA A 209 -21.25 -5.06 18.29
N ALA A 210 -20.09 -4.50 18.66
CA ALA A 210 -19.27 -4.96 19.78
C ALA A 210 -20.12 -5.00 21.07
N ASP A 211 -19.63 -5.66 22.11
CA ASP A 211 -20.28 -5.60 23.42
C ASP A 211 -20.51 -4.12 23.82
N ALA A 212 -21.67 -3.83 24.44
CA ALA A 212 -22.04 -2.45 24.76
C ALA A 212 -20.96 -1.80 25.65
N GLY A 213 -20.38 -0.68 25.19
CA GLY A 213 -19.31 0.03 25.90
C GLY A 213 -17.90 -0.18 25.33
N VAL A 214 -17.74 -1.01 24.30
CA VAL A 214 -16.47 -1.19 23.58
C VAL A 214 -16.35 -0.17 22.44
N ASP A 215 -15.21 0.51 22.35
CA ASP A 215 -14.88 1.46 21.28
C ASP A 215 -14.33 0.73 20.04
N CYS A 216 -15.23 0.14 19.27
CA CYS A 216 -14.90 -0.67 18.12
C CYS A 216 -15.91 -0.46 16.99
N PRO A 217 -15.47 -0.43 15.71
CA PRO A 217 -16.37 -0.25 14.58
C PRO A 217 -17.30 -1.46 14.39
N SER A 218 -18.45 -1.23 13.75
CA SER A 218 -19.35 -2.31 13.36
C SER A 218 -18.67 -3.30 12.42
N GLY A 219 -18.84 -4.60 12.66
CA GLY A 219 -18.27 -5.66 11.83
C GLY A 219 -16.93 -6.22 12.28
N LEU A 220 -16.46 -5.85 13.47
CA LEU A 220 -15.35 -6.50 14.17
C LEU A 220 -15.84 -7.16 15.47
N ASP A 221 -15.18 -8.25 15.87
CA ASP A 221 -15.46 -9.02 17.08
C ASP A 221 -14.61 -8.46 18.20
N CYS A 222 -15.18 -7.47 18.89
CA CYS A 222 -14.53 -6.80 19.99
C CYS A 222 -15.21 -7.12 21.32
N GLU A 223 -14.39 -7.41 22.32
CA GLU A 223 -14.78 -7.72 23.68
C GLU A 223 -14.14 -6.75 24.68
N TRP A 224 -14.84 -6.45 25.77
CA TRP A 224 -14.26 -5.74 26.89
C TRP A 224 -13.62 -6.72 27.88
N LEU A 225 -12.30 -6.67 28.00
CA LEU A 225 -11.52 -7.42 28.99
C LEU A 225 -10.72 -6.43 29.85
N GLU A 226 -11.37 -5.86 30.85
CA GLU A 226 -10.85 -4.75 31.65
C GLU A 226 -9.40 -4.94 32.15
N ALA A 227 -8.56 -3.93 31.93
CA ALA A 227 -7.36 -3.72 32.73
C ALA A 227 -7.75 -2.99 34.03
N PRO A 228 -7.69 -3.66 35.19
CA PRO A 228 -8.28 -3.13 36.42
C PRO A 228 -7.47 -1.95 36.97
N TYR A 229 -8.16 -0.85 37.30
CA TYR A 229 -7.56 0.25 38.06
C TYR A 229 -7.61 -0.06 39.56
N ALA A 230 -6.49 -0.51 40.13
CA ALA A 230 -6.42 -0.95 41.53
C ALA A 230 -5.15 -0.47 42.25
N LYS A 231 -5.20 -0.38 43.59
CA LYS A 231 -4.00 -0.14 44.42
C LYS A 231 -3.10 -1.39 44.43
N GLY A 232 -1.79 -1.20 44.35
CA GLY A 232 -0.80 -2.28 44.38
C GLY A 232 -0.75 -2.98 45.75
N SER A 233 -0.81 -2.20 46.83
CA SER A 233 -0.83 -2.70 48.21
C SER A 233 -2.20 -2.53 48.87
N ALA A 234 -3.07 -3.54 48.74
CA ALA A 234 -4.36 -3.56 49.44
C ALA A 234 -4.25 -3.46 50.98
N SER A 235 -3.08 -3.79 51.54
CA SER A 235 -2.76 -3.67 52.97
C SER A 235 -2.39 -2.24 53.42
N GLU A 236 -2.16 -1.32 52.48
CA GLU A 236 -1.84 0.08 52.75
C GLU A 236 -2.92 1.00 52.16
N PRO A 237 -4.14 1.06 52.74
CA PRO A 237 -5.26 1.76 52.15
C PRO A 237 -5.05 3.28 51.99
N ASP A 238 -4.13 3.88 52.75
CA ASP A 238 -3.77 5.30 52.65
C ASP A 238 -2.65 5.58 51.65
N ASN A 239 -1.97 4.54 51.13
CA ASN A 239 -0.96 4.69 50.09
C ASN A 239 -1.67 4.90 48.74
N THR A 240 -1.54 6.11 48.19
CA THR A 240 -2.12 6.47 46.89
C THR A 240 -1.09 6.44 45.77
N THR A 241 0.20 6.20 46.06
CA THR A 241 1.28 6.21 45.05
C THR A 241 1.63 4.83 44.52
N ASP A 242 1.19 3.77 45.20
CA ASP A 242 1.36 2.38 44.77
C ASP A 242 0.05 1.88 44.13
N TYR A 243 -0.07 2.04 42.82
CA TYR A 243 -1.26 1.64 42.08
C TYR A 243 -0.98 1.25 40.63
N GLY A 244 -1.80 0.32 40.16
CA GLY A 244 -2.31 0.18 38.81
C GLY A 244 -1.32 -0.09 37.69
N ASN A 245 -1.92 -0.20 36.52
CA ASN A 245 -1.32 -0.55 35.23
C ASN A 245 -1.55 0.54 34.15
N HIS A 246 -2.29 1.60 34.51
CA HIS A 246 -2.65 2.75 33.67
C HIS A 246 -3.06 3.94 34.55
N ASP A 247 -3.25 5.11 33.95
CA ASP A 247 -3.74 6.31 34.64
C ASP A 247 -5.11 6.76 34.14
N ILE A 248 -5.98 7.14 35.08
CA ILE A 248 -7.26 7.77 34.75
C ILE A 248 -7.00 9.15 34.19
N ALA A 249 -7.57 9.39 33.01
CA ALA A 249 -7.53 10.68 32.36
C ALA A 249 -8.91 11.04 31.78
N ASP A 250 -8.96 12.08 30.98
CA ASP A 250 -10.11 12.44 30.16
C ASP A 250 -9.59 12.99 28.82
N ARG A 251 -8.78 12.18 28.13
CA ARG A 251 -8.13 12.55 26.85
C ARG A 251 -9.10 12.87 25.73
N THR A 252 -10.33 12.42 25.87
CA THR A 252 -11.42 12.69 24.92
C THR A 252 -12.17 13.99 25.25
N GLY A 253 -11.93 14.57 26.43
CA GLY A 253 -12.47 15.84 26.87
C GLY A 253 -11.58 17.04 26.51
N PRO A 254 -12.11 18.28 26.54
CA PRO A 254 -11.39 19.47 26.11
C PRO A 254 -10.22 19.89 27.02
N GLY A 255 -10.08 19.27 28.20
CA GLY A 255 -9.03 19.58 29.17
C GLY A 255 -7.98 18.48 29.34
N GLY A 256 -8.09 17.37 28.62
CA GLY A 256 -7.13 16.27 28.67
C GLY A 256 -6.07 16.36 27.56
N PRO A 257 -5.02 15.51 27.65
CA PRO A 257 -4.04 15.36 26.58
C PRO A 257 -4.69 14.93 25.27
N LYS A 258 -4.29 15.57 24.17
CA LYS A 258 -4.79 15.26 22.84
C LYS A 258 -4.31 13.87 22.42
N LEU A 259 -5.15 13.08 21.75
CA LEU A 259 -4.70 11.86 21.09
C LEU A 259 -4.08 12.22 19.74
N ASP A 260 -2.79 11.96 19.59
CA ASP A 260 -2.01 12.25 18.37
C ASP A 260 -1.43 10.98 17.74
N TYR A 261 -1.32 9.88 18.50
CA TYR A 261 -0.68 8.66 17.99
C TYR A 261 -1.52 7.41 18.16
N ILE A 262 -1.29 6.45 17.28
CA ILE A 262 -1.57 5.03 17.49
C ILE A 262 -0.23 4.31 17.42
N VAL A 263 0.11 3.57 18.48
CA VAL A 263 1.35 2.79 18.53
C VAL A 263 1.02 1.33 18.30
N ILE A 264 1.63 0.76 17.26
CA ILE A 264 1.55 -0.64 16.89
C ILE A 264 2.67 -1.39 17.60
N HIS A 265 2.29 -2.42 18.33
CA HIS A 265 3.18 -3.33 19.05
C HIS A 265 2.95 -4.76 18.59
N ASP A 266 3.94 -5.61 18.79
CA ASP A 266 3.69 -7.04 18.95
C ASP A 266 3.97 -7.46 20.39
N THR A 267 3.23 -8.47 20.87
CA THR A 267 3.23 -8.81 22.29
C THR A 267 4.49 -9.53 22.78
N GLU A 268 5.38 -9.96 21.87
CA GLU A 268 6.43 -10.96 22.15
C GLU A 268 5.86 -12.19 22.91
N GLY A 269 4.69 -12.66 22.46
CA GLY A 269 3.85 -13.55 23.26
C GLY A 269 2.61 -14.11 22.57
N TYR A 270 1.87 -14.90 23.35
CA TYR A 270 0.61 -15.53 22.96
C TYR A 270 -0.57 -14.71 23.53
N TYR A 271 -1.69 -14.65 22.81
CA TYR A 271 -2.87 -13.85 23.13
C TYR A 271 -3.35 -14.09 24.56
N GLY A 272 -3.43 -15.36 24.95
CA GLY A 272 -3.93 -15.75 26.26
C GLY A 272 -3.14 -15.12 27.42
N PRO A 273 -1.84 -15.41 27.51
CA PRO A 273 -0.91 -14.73 28.41
C PRO A 273 -0.94 -13.20 28.31
N SER A 274 -0.95 -12.61 27.11
CA SER A 274 -0.92 -11.15 26.94
C SER A 274 -2.16 -10.47 27.53
N VAL A 275 -3.35 -11.01 27.30
CA VAL A 275 -4.59 -10.53 27.93
C VAL A 275 -4.50 -10.62 29.46
N ARG A 276 -3.96 -11.72 30.02
CA ARG A 276 -3.78 -11.85 31.48
C ARG A 276 -2.81 -10.82 32.04
N LEU A 277 -1.77 -10.44 31.29
CA LEU A 277 -0.85 -9.38 31.69
C LEU A 277 -1.57 -8.02 31.76
N ALA A 278 -2.39 -7.68 30.77
CA ALA A 278 -3.20 -6.46 30.81
C ALA A 278 -4.19 -6.46 32.00
N GLN A 279 -4.74 -7.62 32.37
CA GLN A 279 -5.64 -7.78 33.51
C GLN A 279 -4.93 -7.85 34.88
N ASP A 280 -3.60 -7.95 34.91
CA ASP A 280 -2.83 -7.92 36.16
C ASP A 280 -2.62 -6.45 36.60
N PRO A 281 -3.22 -6.02 37.72
CA PRO A 281 -3.08 -4.64 38.21
C PRO A 281 -1.66 -4.30 38.68
N THR A 282 -0.76 -5.28 38.79
CA THR A 282 0.65 -5.09 39.17
C THR A 282 1.59 -4.99 37.98
N TYR A 283 1.07 -5.15 36.75
CA TYR A 283 1.80 -4.99 35.51
C TYR A 283 1.44 -3.69 34.80
N LEU A 284 1.87 -3.49 33.55
CA LEU A 284 1.43 -2.38 32.69
C LEU A 284 0.23 -2.80 31.83
N ALA A 285 -0.51 -1.83 31.31
CA ALA A 285 -1.64 -2.08 30.41
C ALA A 285 -1.62 -1.17 29.17
N TRP A 286 -2.39 -1.59 28.17
CA TRP A 286 -2.55 -0.97 26.85
C TRP A 286 -4.03 -0.98 26.45
N ASN A 287 -4.39 -0.40 25.31
CA ASN A 287 -5.80 -0.24 24.96
C ASN A 287 -6.42 -1.48 24.32
N TYR A 288 -5.71 -2.14 23.39
CA TYR A 288 -6.26 -3.26 22.62
C TYR A 288 -5.25 -4.39 22.43
N THR A 289 -5.70 -5.65 22.49
CA THR A 289 -4.95 -6.84 22.04
C THR A 289 -5.68 -7.50 20.86
N ILE A 290 -4.95 -7.86 19.81
CA ILE A 290 -5.49 -8.54 18.62
C ILE A 290 -4.93 -9.96 18.53
N ARG A 291 -5.84 -10.95 18.43
CA ARG A 291 -5.49 -12.36 18.27
C ARG A 291 -5.12 -12.69 16.83
N SER A 292 -4.08 -13.51 16.65
CA SER A 292 -3.55 -13.86 15.33
C SER A 292 -4.44 -14.80 14.52
N SER A 293 -5.13 -15.72 15.19
CA SER A 293 -5.87 -16.80 14.52
C SER A 293 -7.15 -16.39 13.80
N ASP A 294 -7.82 -15.34 14.31
CA ASP A 294 -9.13 -14.90 13.81
C ASP A 294 -9.34 -13.38 13.86
N GLY A 295 -8.32 -12.63 14.26
CA GLY A 295 -8.39 -11.17 14.36
C GLY A 295 -9.27 -10.67 15.51
N HIS A 296 -9.71 -11.50 16.45
CA HIS A 296 -10.51 -11.06 17.59
C HIS A 296 -9.80 -9.98 18.41
N ILE A 297 -10.55 -9.00 18.89
CA ILE A 297 -10.02 -7.84 19.64
C ILE A 297 -10.51 -7.89 21.09
N ALA A 298 -9.57 -7.84 22.04
CA ALA A 298 -9.86 -7.46 23.41
C ALA A 298 -9.51 -5.98 23.62
N GLN A 299 -10.49 -5.18 24.03
CA GLN A 299 -10.25 -3.84 24.56
C GLN A 299 -10.08 -3.93 26.08
N HIS A 300 -8.98 -3.36 26.58
CA HIS A 300 -8.64 -3.37 28.01
C HIS A 300 -8.87 -2.01 28.67
N LEU A 301 -8.69 -0.93 27.91
CA LEU A 301 -8.80 0.46 28.39
C LEU A 301 -9.63 1.30 27.41
N ASP A 302 -10.40 2.24 27.96
CA ASP A 302 -11.00 3.31 27.17
C ASP A 302 -9.89 4.27 26.71
N ALA A 303 -9.97 4.78 25.48
CA ALA A 303 -8.99 5.73 24.95
C ALA A 303 -8.93 7.04 25.75
N LYS A 304 -9.95 7.35 26.56
CA LYS A 304 -9.91 8.48 27.49
C LYS A 304 -8.83 8.34 28.58
N ASP A 305 -8.43 7.12 28.95
CA ASP A 305 -7.43 6.82 29.98
C ASP A 305 -6.07 6.50 29.36
N VAL A 306 -4.97 6.66 30.10
CA VAL A 306 -3.59 6.54 29.61
C VAL A 306 -3.00 5.18 29.93
N GLY A 307 -2.80 4.32 28.92
CA GLY A 307 -2.06 3.07 29.05
C GLY A 307 -0.54 3.27 29.16
N TRP A 308 0.14 2.41 29.89
CA TRP A 308 1.59 2.47 30.11
C TRP A 308 2.38 1.62 29.10
N HIS A 309 2.09 1.78 27.81
CA HIS A 309 2.54 0.84 26.78
C HIS A 309 3.84 1.25 26.05
N ALA A 310 4.10 2.55 25.85
CA ALA A 310 5.19 3.02 25.01
C ALA A 310 6.51 3.28 25.75
N GLY A 311 6.55 3.23 27.09
CA GLY A 311 7.77 3.53 27.87
C GLY A 311 8.24 5.00 27.79
N ASN A 312 7.49 5.87 27.12
CA ASN A 312 7.70 7.31 27.07
C ASN A 312 6.40 8.00 27.45
N TRP A 313 6.39 8.69 28.60
CA TRP A 313 5.16 9.29 29.15
C TRP A 313 4.51 10.31 28.22
N TYR A 314 5.29 11.11 27.49
CA TYR A 314 4.75 12.04 26.51
C TYR A 314 4.00 11.28 25.41
N VAL A 315 4.57 10.18 24.90
CA VAL A 315 3.86 9.34 23.91
C VAL A 315 2.66 8.64 24.53
N ASN A 316 2.79 8.02 25.71
CA ASN A 316 1.67 7.35 26.40
C ASN A 316 0.45 8.26 26.54
N MET A 317 0.65 9.49 27.03
CA MET A 317 -0.47 10.42 27.23
C MET A 317 -1.11 10.85 25.90
N HIS A 318 -0.39 10.79 24.78
CA HIS A 318 -0.90 11.12 23.44
C HIS A 318 -1.27 9.91 22.57
N ALA A 319 -1.14 8.67 23.06
CA ALA A 319 -1.24 7.48 22.22
C ALA A 319 -2.34 6.51 22.63
N ILE A 320 -2.87 5.78 21.64
CA ILE A 320 -3.57 4.52 21.83
C ILE A 320 -2.60 3.38 21.52
N GLY A 321 -2.41 2.45 22.45
CA GLY A 321 -1.55 1.26 22.25
C GLY A 321 -2.34 0.05 21.75
N ILE A 322 -1.88 -0.57 20.67
CA ILE A 322 -2.46 -1.78 20.09
C ILE A 322 -1.41 -2.89 20.02
N GLU A 323 -1.64 -3.94 20.78
CA GLU A 323 -0.81 -5.14 20.87
C GLU A 323 -1.29 -6.21 19.90
N HIS A 324 -0.38 -6.72 19.07
CA HIS A 324 -0.65 -7.79 18.12
C HIS A 324 -0.01 -9.09 18.62
N GLU A 325 -0.78 -10.17 18.76
CA GLU A 325 -0.23 -11.47 19.16
C GLU A 325 0.84 -11.93 18.17
N GLY A 326 2.10 -11.96 18.60
CA GLY A 326 3.21 -11.97 17.68
C GLY A 326 4.56 -12.00 18.37
N PHE A 327 5.59 -12.18 17.55
CA PHE A 327 6.99 -12.12 17.93
C PHE A 327 7.74 -11.37 16.83
N ALA A 328 8.36 -10.23 17.16
CA ALA A 328 9.10 -9.38 16.24
C ALA A 328 10.16 -10.12 15.40
N GLY A 329 10.72 -11.21 15.94
CA GLY A 329 11.72 -12.04 15.28
C GLY A 329 11.20 -13.09 14.29
N THR A 330 9.89 -13.32 14.19
CA THR A 330 9.32 -14.38 13.35
C THR A 330 8.82 -13.83 12.01
N ALA A 331 9.44 -14.28 10.91
CA ALA A 331 9.03 -13.91 9.57
C ALA A 331 7.67 -14.49 9.19
N ASN A 332 6.88 -13.72 8.43
CA ASN A 332 5.56 -14.09 7.91
C ASN A 332 4.52 -14.49 8.99
N TRP A 333 4.67 -13.94 10.20
CA TRP A 333 3.88 -14.39 11.34
C TRP A 333 2.61 -13.58 11.61
N PHE A 334 2.52 -12.36 11.07
CA PHE A 334 1.31 -11.55 11.16
C PHE A 334 0.30 -12.00 10.10
N THR A 335 -0.82 -12.55 10.55
CA THR A 335 -1.86 -13.10 9.67
C THR A 335 -2.60 -11.98 8.95
N GLU A 336 -3.20 -12.32 7.80
CA GLU A 336 -4.00 -11.35 7.05
C GLU A 336 -5.27 -10.96 7.81
N SER A 337 -5.88 -11.90 8.54
CA SER A 337 -7.02 -11.61 9.41
C SER A 337 -6.66 -10.54 10.44
N MET A 338 -5.48 -10.64 11.06
CA MET A 338 -4.97 -9.64 11.99
C MET A 338 -4.72 -8.29 11.30
N TYR A 339 -4.04 -8.26 10.15
CA TYR A 339 -3.80 -7.02 9.41
C TYR A 339 -5.10 -6.30 9.04
N GLN A 340 -6.08 -7.02 8.50
CA GLN A 340 -7.36 -6.43 8.09
C GLN A 340 -8.18 -5.94 9.29
N THR A 341 -8.21 -6.69 10.38
CA THR A 341 -8.91 -6.29 11.61
C THR A 341 -8.22 -5.07 12.24
N SER A 342 -6.91 -5.11 12.39
CA SER A 342 -6.11 -4.00 12.91
C SER A 342 -6.29 -2.74 12.08
N ALA A 343 -6.19 -2.83 10.75
CA ALA A 343 -6.40 -1.68 9.86
C ALA A 343 -7.81 -1.11 9.97
N THR A 344 -8.83 -1.97 10.13
CA THR A 344 -10.22 -1.51 10.32
C THR A 344 -10.39 -0.79 11.66
N LEU A 345 -9.82 -1.32 12.74
CA LEU A 345 -9.82 -0.68 14.06
C LEU A 345 -9.08 0.67 14.03
N VAL A 346 -7.87 0.70 13.45
CA VAL A 346 -7.05 1.92 13.36
C VAL A 346 -7.73 3.01 12.54
N LYS A 347 -8.39 2.68 11.41
CA LYS A 347 -9.22 3.65 10.67
C LYS A 347 -10.30 4.27 11.55
N HIS A 348 -11.02 3.42 12.31
CA HIS A 348 -12.10 3.87 13.19
C HIS A 348 -11.57 4.80 14.28
N LEU A 349 -10.52 4.39 14.98
CA LEU A 349 -9.91 5.19 16.05
C LEU A 349 -9.35 6.51 15.52
N ALA A 350 -8.65 6.45 14.39
CA ALA A 350 -8.10 7.64 13.75
C ALA A 350 -9.19 8.63 13.33
N GLN A 351 -10.26 8.15 12.71
CA GLN A 351 -11.41 8.99 12.35
C GLN A 351 -12.11 9.57 13.58
N LYS A 352 -12.33 8.75 14.61
CA LYS A 352 -13.03 9.16 15.83
C LYS A 352 -12.28 10.22 16.62
N TYR A 353 -10.96 10.08 16.70
CA TYR A 353 -10.09 10.93 17.53
C TYR A 353 -9.33 12.00 16.74
N GLY A 354 -9.48 12.04 15.42
CA GLY A 354 -8.81 13.03 14.56
C GLY A 354 -7.31 12.80 14.42
N ILE A 355 -6.85 11.55 14.55
CA ILE A 355 -5.44 11.16 14.37
C ILE A 355 -5.17 11.02 12.86
N PRO A 356 -4.14 11.67 12.30
CA PRO A 356 -3.80 11.50 10.89
C PRO A 356 -3.43 10.03 10.57
N LEU A 357 -3.93 9.52 9.44
CA LEU A 357 -3.54 8.19 8.93
C LEU A 357 -2.27 8.31 8.08
N ASP A 358 -1.14 8.52 8.74
CA ASP A 358 0.19 8.52 8.15
C ASP A 358 1.22 7.87 9.07
N ARG A 359 2.45 7.69 8.59
CA ARG A 359 3.55 7.06 9.34
C ARG A 359 4.19 7.95 10.41
N ALA A 360 3.76 9.21 10.55
CA ALA A 360 4.18 10.09 11.64
C ALA A 360 3.31 9.92 12.90
N HIS A 361 2.08 9.43 12.73
CA HIS A 361 1.08 9.30 13.79
C HIS A 361 0.65 7.85 14.06
N VAL A 362 0.65 6.98 13.04
CA VAL A 362 0.56 5.53 13.24
C VAL A 362 1.97 4.97 13.16
N ILE A 363 2.57 4.70 14.33
CA ILE A 363 3.99 4.38 14.50
C ILE A 363 4.20 2.99 15.10
N GLY A 364 5.37 2.39 14.88
CA GLY A 364 5.81 1.24 15.67
C GLY A 364 6.41 1.68 17.00
N HIS A 365 6.50 0.79 17.99
CA HIS A 365 7.20 1.09 19.25
C HIS A 365 8.69 1.37 19.00
N ASP A 366 9.29 0.74 18.01
CA ASP A 366 10.64 1.00 17.48
C ASP A 366 10.92 2.47 17.14
N GLN A 367 9.89 3.25 16.81
CA GLN A 367 10.00 4.67 16.48
C GLN A 367 9.75 5.62 17.66
N VAL A 368 9.30 5.11 18.82
CA VAL A 368 9.07 5.92 20.03
C VAL A 368 10.40 6.43 20.57
N PRO A 369 10.59 7.74 20.83
CA PRO A 369 11.88 8.25 21.27
C PRO A 369 12.22 7.87 22.73
N GLY A 370 13.51 7.76 23.03
CA GLY A 370 13.99 7.70 24.42
C GLY A 370 13.64 8.97 25.18
N THR A 371 13.53 8.93 26.51
CA THR A 371 13.02 10.09 27.28
C THR A 371 14.10 11.08 27.74
N VAL A 372 15.34 10.60 27.89
CA VAL A 372 16.52 11.33 28.39
C VAL A 372 17.80 10.77 27.76
N LEU A 373 18.90 11.50 27.90
CA LEU A 373 20.23 11.08 27.46
C LEU A 373 20.54 9.62 27.85
N GLY A 374 20.87 8.80 26.85
CA GLY A 374 21.28 7.40 27.04
C GLY A 374 20.13 6.41 27.22
N ALA A 375 18.87 6.86 27.25
CA ALA A 375 17.70 5.99 27.32
C ALA A 375 17.30 5.40 25.95
N THR A 376 17.74 6.00 24.85
CA THR A 376 17.37 5.58 23.48
C THR A 376 17.67 4.11 23.19
N LYS A 377 18.82 3.59 23.62
CA LYS A 377 19.20 2.17 23.47
C LYS A 377 18.32 1.18 24.26
N SER A 378 17.52 1.68 25.19
CA SER A 378 16.66 0.87 26.05
C SER A 378 15.20 0.88 25.59
N MET A 379 14.87 1.65 24.55
CA MET A 379 13.55 1.62 23.94
C MET A 379 13.36 0.31 23.17
N HIS A 380 12.10 -0.11 23.02
CA HIS A 380 11.78 -1.33 22.31
C HIS A 380 12.02 -1.23 20.78
N TRP A 381 11.85 -2.35 20.10
CA TRP A 381 12.11 -2.53 18.67
C TRP A 381 10.99 -3.27 17.92
N ASP A 382 9.87 -3.56 18.60
CA ASP A 382 8.64 -4.09 18.01
C ASP A 382 7.93 -3.00 17.18
N PRO A 383 7.16 -3.36 16.13
CA PRO A 383 6.77 -4.72 15.73
C PRO A 383 7.83 -5.49 14.90
N GLY A 384 9.06 -4.97 14.85
CA GLY A 384 10.19 -5.63 14.21
C GLY A 384 10.21 -5.54 12.69
N PRO A 385 11.20 -6.20 12.05
CA PRO A 385 11.46 -6.07 10.62
C PRO A 385 10.41 -6.76 9.73
N TYR A 386 9.56 -7.61 10.30
CA TYR A 386 8.62 -8.44 9.55
C TYR A 386 7.18 -7.90 9.55
N TRP A 387 6.90 -6.78 10.22
CA TRP A 387 5.62 -6.07 10.07
C TRP A 387 5.57 -5.30 8.76
N ASP A 388 4.69 -5.71 7.85
CA ASP A 388 4.55 -5.20 6.48
C ASP A 388 3.81 -3.85 6.48
N TRP A 389 4.56 -2.77 6.71
CA TRP A 389 4.02 -1.41 6.74
C TRP A 389 3.40 -0.98 5.40
N ASP A 390 3.92 -1.46 4.26
CA ASP A 390 3.36 -1.12 2.95
C ASP A 390 1.95 -1.71 2.82
N HIS A 391 1.80 -3.01 3.08
CA HIS A 391 0.51 -3.69 3.06
C HIS A 391 -0.46 -3.13 4.11
N TYR A 392 0.02 -2.85 5.32
CA TYR A 392 -0.82 -2.29 6.37
C TYR A 392 -1.41 -0.93 5.96
N PHE A 393 -0.63 -0.06 5.32
CA PHE A 393 -1.11 1.25 4.86
C PHE A 393 -1.98 1.18 3.60
N ASP A 394 -1.78 0.18 2.74
CA ASP A 394 -2.71 -0.14 1.66
C ASP A 394 -4.08 -0.53 2.24
N LEU A 395 -4.11 -1.39 3.26
CA LEU A 395 -5.32 -1.76 3.98
C LEU A 395 -5.94 -0.55 4.71
N LEU A 396 -5.13 0.38 5.24
CA LEU A 396 -5.59 1.65 5.82
C LEU A 396 -6.18 2.62 4.76
N GLY A 397 -6.05 2.34 3.47
CA GLY A 397 -6.50 3.24 2.41
C GLY A 397 -5.68 4.54 2.35
N ALA A 398 -4.47 4.51 2.91
CA ALA A 398 -3.52 5.62 2.95
C ALA A 398 -2.14 5.11 2.48
N PRO A 399 -2.03 4.52 1.27
CA PRO A 399 -0.84 3.81 0.83
C PRO A 399 0.42 4.67 0.96
N VAL A 400 1.53 4.07 1.41
CA VAL A 400 2.83 4.75 1.50
C VAL A 400 3.18 5.36 0.14
N GLY A 401 3.56 6.64 0.11
CA GLY A 401 3.80 7.39 -1.13
C GLY A 401 2.53 7.89 -1.85
N GLY A 402 1.32 7.59 -1.37
CA GLY A 402 0.06 8.14 -1.86
C GLY A 402 -0.33 7.66 -3.27
N GLY A 403 0.02 6.42 -3.62
CA GLY A 403 -0.26 5.82 -4.94
C GLY A 403 0.65 6.29 -6.07
N ARG A 404 1.70 7.07 -5.75
CA ARG A 404 2.71 7.50 -6.71
C ARG A 404 3.76 6.40 -6.90
N ASP A 405 4.28 6.32 -8.12
CA ASP A 405 5.37 5.42 -8.44
C ASP A 405 6.68 5.87 -7.80
N ALA A 406 7.48 4.89 -7.38
CA ALA A 406 8.84 5.15 -6.94
C ALA A 406 9.70 5.64 -8.12
N THR A 407 10.75 6.41 -7.83
CA THR A 407 11.52 7.12 -8.85
C THR A 407 13.00 7.27 -8.49
N ALA A 408 13.87 7.13 -9.51
CA ALA A 408 15.29 7.45 -9.40
C ALA A 408 15.60 8.91 -9.78
N ASP A 409 14.64 9.66 -10.32
CA ASP A 409 14.82 11.06 -10.68
C ASP A 409 14.72 11.96 -9.44
N VAL A 410 15.79 11.97 -8.64
CA VAL A 410 15.90 12.68 -7.36
C VAL A 410 17.07 13.66 -7.43
N ALA A 411 17.03 14.77 -6.69
CA ALA A 411 18.06 15.80 -6.66
C ALA A 411 18.40 16.22 -5.22
N PRO A 412 19.60 16.77 -4.97
CA PRO A 412 19.92 17.38 -3.68
C PRO A 412 18.90 18.46 -3.29
N GLY A 413 18.45 18.45 -2.04
CA GLY A 413 17.42 19.32 -1.50
C GLY A 413 16.01 18.74 -1.57
N ASP A 414 15.77 17.71 -2.40
CA ASP A 414 14.48 17.03 -2.44
C ASP A 414 14.20 16.32 -1.10
N VAL A 415 12.94 16.35 -0.68
CA VAL A 415 12.43 15.43 0.34
C VAL A 415 11.83 14.20 -0.35
N VAL A 416 12.18 13.02 0.14
CA VAL A 416 11.69 11.74 -0.39
C VAL A 416 11.05 10.92 0.72
N GLU A 417 10.03 10.14 0.36
CA GLU A 417 9.40 9.15 1.22
C GLU A 417 9.87 7.77 0.80
N VAL A 418 10.33 6.96 1.74
CA VAL A 418 10.83 5.61 1.47
C VAL A 418 9.66 4.64 1.29
N ARG A 419 9.74 3.80 0.27
CA ARG A 419 8.86 2.65 0.06
C ARG A 419 9.74 1.43 -0.18
N THR A 420 9.78 0.55 0.81
CA THR A 420 10.75 -0.55 0.82
C THR A 420 10.41 -1.67 -0.16
N GLY A 421 9.12 -1.96 -0.37
CA GLY A 421 8.68 -3.08 -1.20
C GLY A 421 8.88 -4.41 -0.49
N TYR A 422 8.05 -4.71 0.51
CA TYR A 422 8.23 -5.82 1.47
C TYR A 422 8.61 -7.16 0.83
N GLN A 423 7.83 -7.67 -0.13
CA GLN A 423 8.03 -9.00 -0.71
C GLN A 423 9.34 -9.12 -1.51
N ASP A 424 9.73 -8.06 -2.20
CA ASP A 424 10.93 -8.02 -3.06
C ASP A 424 12.16 -7.45 -2.32
N ASN A 425 12.04 -7.26 -1.00
CA ASN A 425 13.06 -6.66 -0.15
C ASN A 425 13.59 -7.63 0.92
N PRO A 426 14.23 -8.76 0.56
CA PRO A 426 14.87 -9.60 1.53
C PRO A 426 16.19 -8.98 2.02
N GLN A 427 16.28 -8.69 3.31
CA GLN A 427 17.48 -8.15 3.94
C GLN A 427 18.18 -9.19 4.83
N PRO A 428 19.53 -9.18 4.91
CA PRO A 428 20.25 -10.11 5.76
C PRO A 428 19.98 -9.79 7.24
N LEU A 429 19.42 -10.76 7.95
CA LEU A 429 19.10 -10.67 9.39
C LEU A 429 19.73 -11.84 10.15
N THR A 430 20.09 -11.58 11.41
CA THR A 430 20.72 -12.54 12.33
C THR A 430 20.12 -12.43 13.73
N GLY A 431 20.16 -13.51 14.50
CA GLY A 431 19.81 -13.47 15.93
C GLY A 431 18.32 -13.44 16.27
N CYS A 432 17.43 -13.78 15.33
CA CYS A 432 15.97 -13.79 15.56
C CYS A 432 15.56 -14.60 16.79
N ALA A 433 16.02 -15.84 16.89
CA ALA A 433 15.73 -16.71 18.04
C ALA A 433 16.27 -16.18 19.39
N ALA A 434 17.39 -15.44 19.36
CA ALA A 434 18.01 -14.90 20.57
C ALA A 434 17.37 -13.58 21.01
N ALA A 435 16.92 -12.75 20.07
CA ALA A 435 16.34 -11.45 20.35
C ALA A 435 14.85 -11.51 20.70
N SER A 436 14.12 -12.49 20.15
CA SER A 436 12.66 -12.62 20.30
C SER A 436 12.27 -14.10 20.54
N PRO A 437 12.63 -14.73 21.67
CA PRO A 437 12.25 -16.12 21.93
C PRO A 437 10.72 -16.27 22.08
N PRO A 438 10.09 -17.35 21.54
CA PRO A 438 10.69 -18.55 20.97
C PRO A 438 10.80 -18.53 19.44
N SER A 439 10.93 -17.35 18.81
CA SER A 439 11.12 -17.23 17.36
C SER A 439 12.19 -18.20 16.84
N PRO A 440 12.05 -18.74 15.62
CA PRO A 440 13.11 -19.50 14.99
C PRO A 440 14.29 -18.60 14.59
N ASP A 441 15.33 -19.22 14.02
CA ASP A 441 16.38 -18.46 13.34
C ASP A 441 15.79 -17.63 12.20
N CYS A 442 16.47 -16.53 11.85
CA CYS A 442 16.01 -15.64 10.78
C CYS A 442 15.91 -16.41 9.46
N VAL A 443 14.83 -16.18 8.71
CA VAL A 443 14.54 -16.88 7.46
C VAL A 443 15.24 -16.17 6.29
N PRO A 444 16.23 -16.79 5.63
CA PRO A 444 16.86 -16.17 4.46
C PRO A 444 15.84 -15.99 3.33
N GLY A 445 15.82 -14.82 2.70
CA GLY A 445 14.90 -14.52 1.60
C GLY A 445 13.50 -14.07 2.04
N ALA A 446 13.20 -14.05 3.34
CA ALA A 446 11.97 -13.43 3.83
C ALA A 446 11.98 -11.92 3.58
N GLY A 447 10.82 -11.39 3.15
CA GLY A 447 10.62 -9.96 2.98
C GLY A 447 10.76 -9.19 4.29
N THR A 448 11.30 -7.97 4.22
CA THR A 448 11.43 -7.08 5.38
C THR A 448 10.88 -5.69 5.08
N ASN A 449 10.57 -4.95 6.14
CA ASN A 449 9.97 -3.61 6.05
C ASN A 449 10.99 -2.45 6.04
N PHE A 450 12.28 -2.75 5.88
CA PHE A 450 13.34 -1.76 5.98
C PHE A 450 14.39 -1.92 4.87
N LEU A 451 15.04 -0.81 4.53
CA LEU A 451 16.25 -0.78 3.73
C LEU A 451 17.45 -0.37 4.59
N PRO A 452 18.64 -0.97 4.38
CA PRO A 452 19.85 -0.59 5.08
C PRO A 452 20.40 0.75 4.57
N LEU A 453 20.88 1.56 5.50
CA LEU A 453 21.69 2.75 5.22
C LEU A 453 23.16 2.44 5.44
N TYR A 454 24.00 2.98 4.56
CA TYR A 454 25.44 2.73 4.53
C TYR A 454 26.25 4.00 4.79
N GLN A 455 27.49 3.86 5.25
CA GLN A 455 28.37 5.01 5.50
C GLN A 455 28.98 5.62 4.22
N SER A 456 28.95 4.89 3.11
CA SER A 456 29.39 5.34 1.79
C SER A 456 28.53 4.66 0.71
N PRO A 457 28.54 5.12 -0.56
CA PRO A 457 27.67 4.61 -1.62
C PRO A 457 28.16 3.24 -2.13
N SER A 458 28.06 2.22 -1.29
CA SER A 458 28.40 0.83 -1.59
C SER A 458 27.70 -0.11 -0.60
N GLU A 459 27.14 -1.22 -1.10
CA GLU A 459 26.52 -2.25 -0.27
C GLU A 459 27.53 -3.01 0.60
N THR A 460 28.82 -2.91 0.28
CA THR A 460 29.90 -3.47 1.10
C THR A 460 30.44 -2.49 2.15
N ALA A 461 29.95 -1.25 2.17
CA ALA A 461 30.35 -0.29 3.19
C ALA A 461 29.78 -0.69 4.55
N PRO A 462 30.38 -0.22 5.66
CA PRO A 462 29.77 -0.37 6.97
C PRO A 462 28.37 0.25 7.00
N LEU A 463 27.45 -0.38 7.73
CA LEU A 463 26.12 0.17 7.99
C LEU A 463 26.22 1.50 8.75
N ALA A 464 25.27 2.39 8.53
CA ALA A 464 25.20 3.69 9.20
C ALA A 464 25.27 3.54 10.72
N ALA A 465 25.97 4.46 11.38
CA ALA A 465 26.07 4.49 12.83
C ALA A 465 24.89 5.26 13.43
N ASP A 466 24.41 4.80 14.58
CA ASP A 466 23.45 5.51 15.40
C ASP A 466 24.02 5.66 16.82
N PRO A 467 24.46 6.86 17.22
CA PRO A 467 25.07 7.09 18.53
C PRO A 467 24.08 6.95 19.70
N GLY A 468 22.77 7.00 19.44
CA GLY A 468 21.73 6.81 20.45
C GLY A 468 21.36 5.35 20.67
N TRP A 469 21.20 4.60 19.59
CA TRP A 469 20.92 3.17 19.68
C TRP A 469 22.14 2.35 20.11
N LYS A 470 23.32 2.65 19.54
CA LYS A 470 24.57 1.95 19.85
C LYS A 470 25.69 2.92 20.23
N PRO A 471 25.65 3.47 21.45
CA PRO A 471 26.66 4.41 21.92
C PRO A 471 28.08 3.83 21.83
N GLY A 472 28.98 4.55 21.17
CA GLY A 472 30.38 4.16 20.99
C GLY A 472 30.64 3.11 19.90
N ALA A 473 29.60 2.56 19.27
CA ALA A 473 29.77 1.71 18.09
C ALA A 473 30.04 2.58 16.85
N THR A 474 30.89 2.07 15.95
CA THR A 474 31.23 2.75 14.69
C THR A 474 30.31 2.38 13.53
N ALA A 475 29.43 1.38 13.69
CA ALA A 475 28.48 0.93 12.68
C ALA A 475 27.30 0.15 13.30
N GLY A 476 26.17 0.13 12.58
CA GLY A 476 25.07 -0.81 12.82
C GLY A 476 25.43 -2.26 12.48
N THR A 477 24.52 -3.19 12.75
CA THR A 477 24.66 -4.62 12.45
C THR A 477 23.39 -5.21 11.84
N THR A 478 23.50 -6.43 11.32
CA THR A 478 22.37 -7.24 10.84
C THR A 478 21.65 -7.99 11.98
N TYR A 479 21.92 -7.69 13.25
CA TYR A 479 21.20 -8.31 14.36
C TYR A 479 19.74 -7.83 14.35
N VAL A 480 18.77 -8.73 14.55
CA VAL A 480 17.35 -8.44 14.24
C VAL A 480 16.78 -7.27 15.03
N SER A 481 17.21 -7.03 16.27
CA SER A 481 16.77 -5.87 17.06
C SER A 481 17.61 -4.62 16.81
N ASP A 482 18.66 -4.67 15.99
CA ASP A 482 19.49 -3.52 15.68
C ASP A 482 18.88 -2.64 14.58
N ILE A 483 18.17 -1.59 15.00
CA ILE A 483 17.47 -0.65 14.13
C ILE A 483 18.33 0.57 13.68
N SER A 484 19.60 0.65 14.12
CA SER A 484 20.47 1.82 13.93
C SER A 484 20.62 2.34 12.49
N ALA A 485 20.55 1.45 11.51
CA ALA A 485 20.75 1.75 10.10
C ALA A 485 19.54 1.39 9.24
N ARG A 486 18.34 1.27 9.84
CA ARG A 486 17.14 0.80 9.15
C ARG A 486 16.22 1.95 8.81
N VAL A 487 16.05 2.23 7.53
CA VAL A 487 15.00 3.11 7.07
C VAL A 487 13.78 2.28 6.67
N VAL A 488 12.66 2.48 7.36
CA VAL A 488 11.39 1.77 7.09
C VAL A 488 10.46 2.54 6.17
N SER A 489 9.50 1.84 5.56
CA SER A 489 8.47 2.46 4.71
C SER A 489 7.73 3.61 5.41
N GLY A 490 7.54 4.71 4.67
CA GLY A 490 6.96 5.97 5.12
C GLY A 490 7.93 6.96 5.76
N HIS A 491 9.20 6.57 6.01
CA HIS A 491 10.21 7.54 6.43
C HIS A 491 10.35 8.66 5.39
N LYS A 492 10.37 9.90 5.86
CA LYS A 492 10.72 11.05 5.03
C LYS A 492 12.16 11.47 5.27
N LEU A 493 12.95 11.54 4.20
CA LEU A 493 14.38 11.85 4.23
C LEU A 493 14.67 13.08 3.39
N VAL A 494 15.62 13.90 3.84
CA VAL A 494 16.17 15.00 3.03
C VAL A 494 17.39 14.49 2.28
N VAL A 495 17.38 14.63 0.95
CA VAL A 495 18.48 14.22 0.09
C VAL A 495 19.55 15.30 0.10
N ALA A 496 20.73 14.98 0.62
CA ALA A 496 21.89 15.87 0.64
C ALA A 496 22.72 15.76 -0.64
N GLN A 497 22.85 14.56 -1.20
CA GLN A 497 23.69 14.27 -2.36
C GLN A 497 23.11 13.13 -3.20
N VAL A 498 23.48 13.06 -4.48
CA VAL A 498 23.15 11.95 -5.38
C VAL A 498 24.43 11.51 -6.09
N GLN A 499 24.73 10.22 -6.07
CA GLN A 499 25.89 9.62 -6.72
C GLN A 499 25.52 8.31 -7.41
N GLY A 500 25.28 8.35 -8.73
CA GLY A 500 24.75 7.20 -9.46
C GLY A 500 23.41 6.78 -8.86
N ASP A 501 23.29 5.50 -8.54
CA ASP A 501 22.11 4.90 -7.90
C ASP A 501 22.03 5.15 -6.38
N TRP A 502 22.89 6.01 -5.82
CA TRP A 502 22.95 6.22 -4.37
C TRP A 502 22.47 7.60 -3.96
N LEU A 503 21.62 7.65 -2.94
CA LEU A 503 21.13 8.87 -2.31
C LEU A 503 21.86 9.09 -0.98
N GLY A 504 22.66 10.14 -0.90
CA GLY A 504 23.21 10.62 0.35
C GLY A 504 22.14 11.39 1.12
N VAL A 505 21.75 10.91 2.30
CA VAL A 505 20.67 11.44 3.14
C VAL A 505 21.18 11.80 4.53
N TRP A 506 20.54 12.79 5.18
CA TRP A 506 20.85 13.11 6.58
C TRP A 506 20.24 12.05 7.51
N TRP A 507 21.10 11.42 8.31
CA TRP A 507 20.74 10.33 9.23
C TRP A 507 21.54 10.42 10.52
N ALA A 508 20.86 10.49 11.67
CA ALA A 508 21.48 10.52 13.00
C ALA A 508 22.62 11.56 13.16
N GLY A 509 22.54 12.71 12.48
CA GLY A 509 23.55 13.77 12.52
C GLY A 509 24.70 13.59 11.53
N SER A 510 24.64 12.56 10.68
CA SER A 510 25.68 12.21 9.70
C SER A 510 25.10 12.06 8.30
N LEU A 511 25.97 12.05 7.28
CA LEU A 511 25.60 11.64 5.94
C LEU A 511 25.59 10.11 5.88
N ALA A 512 24.47 9.51 5.49
CA ALA A 512 24.34 8.09 5.20
C ALA A 512 23.83 7.89 3.77
N TRP A 513 23.94 6.68 3.25
CA TRP A 513 23.68 6.38 1.84
C TRP A 513 22.62 5.30 1.71
N LEU A 514 21.54 5.63 0.98
CA LEU A 514 20.48 4.72 0.58
C LEU A 514 20.70 4.31 -0.87
N HIS A 515 20.65 3.01 -1.16
CA HIS A 515 20.67 2.51 -2.53
C HIS A 515 19.27 2.68 -3.16
N ASN A 516 19.20 3.33 -4.31
CA ASN A 516 17.98 3.66 -5.06
C ASN A 516 18.21 3.47 -6.56
N PRO A 517 18.28 2.22 -7.04
CA PRO A 517 18.63 1.92 -8.43
C PRO A 517 17.54 2.32 -9.42
N ALA A 518 17.94 2.70 -10.63
CA ALA A 518 17.02 3.23 -11.65
C ALA A 518 15.99 2.22 -12.17
N ASP A 519 16.28 0.91 -12.12
CA ASP A 519 15.38 -0.17 -12.52
C ASP A 519 14.40 -0.58 -11.41
N HIS A 520 14.77 -0.36 -10.15
CA HIS A 520 13.96 -0.67 -8.97
C HIS A 520 14.07 0.44 -7.90
N PRO A 521 13.54 1.64 -8.17
CA PRO A 521 13.62 2.73 -7.21
C PRO A 521 12.80 2.44 -5.96
N VAL A 522 13.29 2.93 -4.81
CA VAL A 522 12.77 2.65 -3.46
C VAL A 522 12.25 3.91 -2.75
N VAL A 523 12.18 5.03 -3.48
CA VAL A 523 11.72 6.30 -2.94
C VAL A 523 10.69 6.95 -3.83
N VAL A 524 9.74 7.65 -3.20
CA VAL A 524 8.76 8.51 -3.85
C VAL A 524 9.09 9.95 -3.52
N ARG A 525 9.06 10.84 -4.51
CA ARG A 525 9.22 12.28 -4.26
C ARG A 525 8.05 12.79 -3.42
N THR A 526 8.31 13.48 -2.32
CA THR A 526 7.26 13.94 -1.41
C THR A 526 7.50 15.38 -0.97
N GLN A 527 6.43 16.07 -0.59
CA GLN A 527 6.55 17.39 0.01
C GLN A 527 6.44 17.26 1.52
N ALA A 528 7.43 17.77 2.23
CA ALA A 528 7.36 17.95 3.67
C ALA A 528 8.05 19.26 4.02
N LYS A 529 7.61 19.86 5.14
CA LYS A 529 8.39 20.92 5.77
C LYS A 529 9.72 20.34 6.24
N THR A 530 10.72 21.19 6.35
CA THR A 530 12.03 20.79 6.89
C THR A 530 12.45 21.74 7.99
N VAL A 531 13.30 21.28 8.88
CA VAL A 531 13.98 22.15 9.85
C VAL A 531 15.47 22.19 9.58
N THR A 532 16.05 23.35 9.85
CA THR A 532 17.50 23.52 10.03
C THR A 532 17.76 24.13 11.40
N VAL A 533 18.99 24.03 11.90
CA VAL A 533 19.42 24.91 13.01
C VAL A 533 19.22 26.38 12.59
N LYS A 534 18.90 27.26 13.53
CA LYS A 534 18.71 28.70 13.26
C LYS A 534 19.83 29.32 12.45
N ALA A 535 19.46 30.16 11.48
CA ALA A 535 20.38 30.91 10.66
C ALA A 535 21.38 31.71 11.51
N GLY A 536 22.67 31.57 11.22
CA GLY A 536 23.75 32.23 11.97
C GLY A 536 24.19 31.52 13.26
N ALA A 537 23.53 30.43 13.67
CA ALA A 537 23.99 29.62 14.79
C ALA A 537 25.32 28.92 14.45
N THR A 538 26.23 28.85 15.42
CA THR A 538 27.52 28.15 15.31
C THR A 538 27.55 26.82 16.05
N THR A 539 26.46 26.46 16.72
CA THR A 539 26.33 25.24 17.53
C THR A 539 25.15 24.41 17.04
N PRO A 540 25.22 23.06 17.11
CA PRO A 540 24.08 22.19 16.81
C PRO A 540 22.87 22.47 17.71
N ALA A 541 21.66 22.24 17.20
CA ALA A 541 20.42 22.26 18.00
C ALA A 541 20.26 20.95 18.78
N ALA A 542 19.72 21.05 19.99
CA ALA A 542 19.39 19.89 20.81
C ALA A 542 18.16 19.13 20.28
N VAL A 543 18.18 17.82 20.45
CA VAL A 543 17.06 16.93 20.14
C VAL A 543 16.50 16.36 21.44
N TYR A 544 15.19 16.23 21.54
CA TYR A 544 14.47 15.80 22.72
C TYR A 544 13.54 14.64 22.37
N GLY A 545 13.28 13.75 23.32
CA GLY A 545 12.25 12.72 23.14
C GLY A 545 10.91 13.02 23.78
N ARG A 546 10.74 14.25 24.31
CA ARG A 546 9.52 14.74 24.94
C ARG A 546 9.38 16.23 24.63
N ALA A 547 8.15 16.70 24.41
CA ALA A 547 7.87 18.12 24.18
C ALA A 547 7.21 18.75 25.42
N TYR A 548 7.90 18.71 26.56
CA TYR A 548 7.35 19.21 27.82
C TYR A 548 7.36 20.74 27.92
N PRO A 549 6.46 21.34 28.74
CA PRO A 549 6.40 22.76 29.02
C PRO A 549 7.67 23.33 29.64
N GLU A 550 7.88 24.63 29.42
CA GLU A 550 8.87 25.43 30.13
C GLU A 550 8.58 25.51 31.64
N ALA A 551 9.62 25.72 32.46
CA ALA A 551 9.50 25.72 33.93
C ALA A 551 8.48 26.75 34.47
N THR A 552 8.27 27.87 33.77
CA THR A 552 7.29 28.89 34.18
C THR A 552 5.86 28.41 34.11
N ALA A 553 5.52 27.47 33.22
CA ALA A 553 4.17 26.90 33.12
C ALA A 553 3.73 26.22 34.43
N TYR A 554 4.68 25.62 35.17
CA TYR A 554 4.41 24.91 36.42
C TYR A 554 4.12 25.85 37.61
N THR A 555 4.38 27.16 37.49
CA THR A 555 4.28 28.09 38.61
C THR A 555 2.84 28.21 39.12
N GLY A 556 2.63 27.96 40.41
CA GLY A 556 1.31 28.07 41.05
C GLY A 556 0.37 26.87 40.80
N THR A 557 0.81 25.86 40.04
CA THR A 557 0.00 24.66 39.72
C THR A 557 0.07 23.58 40.79
N GLY A 558 1.09 23.61 41.65
CA GLY A 558 1.41 22.52 42.58
C GLY A 558 2.13 21.33 41.93
N ILE A 559 2.33 21.35 40.61
CA ILE A 559 3.02 20.30 39.85
C ILE A 559 4.53 20.53 39.90
N PRO A 560 5.35 19.52 40.26
CA PRO A 560 6.81 19.63 40.17
C PRO A 560 7.27 19.80 38.72
N VAL A 561 8.18 20.75 38.50
CA VAL A 561 8.80 21.00 37.19
C VAL A 561 9.42 19.71 36.66
N GLN A 562 9.00 19.30 35.46
CA GLN A 562 9.65 18.20 34.75
C GLN A 562 10.83 18.75 33.96
N ALA A 563 12.05 18.42 34.39
CA ALA A 563 13.25 18.86 33.72
C ALA A 563 13.34 18.20 32.33
N LEU A 564 13.35 19.03 31.29
CA LEU A 564 13.62 18.56 29.94
C LEU A 564 15.11 18.34 29.75
N SER A 565 15.49 17.13 29.34
CA SER A 565 16.88 16.76 29.06
C SER A 565 17.04 16.41 27.59
N PRO A 566 18.07 16.93 26.90
CA PRO A 566 18.34 16.54 25.52
C PRO A 566 18.77 15.06 25.45
N LEU A 567 18.48 14.45 24.32
CA LEU A 567 19.04 13.16 23.91
C LEU A 567 20.48 13.33 23.43
N GLU A 568 21.15 12.23 23.19
CA GLU A 568 22.49 12.20 22.57
C GLU A 568 22.51 12.70 21.13
N TYR A 569 21.34 12.81 20.49
CA TYR A 569 21.16 13.36 19.16
C TYR A 569 21.26 14.89 19.13
N LYS A 570 21.74 15.40 17.99
CA LYS A 570 21.85 16.83 17.71
C LYS A 570 21.64 17.09 16.23
N ILE A 571 20.95 18.16 15.87
CA ILE A 571 20.89 18.63 14.49
C ILE A 571 22.13 19.48 14.22
N PRO A 572 23.08 19.03 13.39
CA PRO A 572 24.28 19.81 13.10
C PRO A 572 23.97 21.03 12.22
N VAL A 573 24.81 22.06 12.34
CA VAL A 573 24.71 23.26 11.50
C VAL A 573 24.86 22.87 10.03
N GLY A 574 23.94 23.35 9.19
CA GLY A 574 23.92 23.08 7.74
C GLY A 574 23.22 21.79 7.31
N GLN A 575 22.73 20.99 8.25
CA GLN A 575 21.87 19.84 7.94
C GLN A 575 20.40 20.22 7.99
N ALA A 576 19.59 19.52 7.21
CA ALA A 576 18.14 19.68 7.16
C ALA A 576 17.46 18.34 7.40
N TYR A 577 16.38 18.34 8.19
CA TYR A 577 15.61 17.13 8.51
C TYR A 577 14.14 17.34 8.20
N ALA A 578 13.47 16.28 7.74
CA ALA A 578 12.06 16.33 7.40
C ALA A 578 11.23 16.42 8.69
N VAL A 579 10.27 17.34 8.70
CA VAL A 579 9.28 17.47 9.76
C VAL A 579 8.18 16.44 9.53
N SER A 580 7.86 15.69 10.58
CA SER A 580 6.78 14.70 10.59
C SER A 580 5.48 15.34 11.06
N ASP A 581 5.54 16.23 12.05
CA ASP A 581 4.43 17.07 12.54
C ASP A 581 4.97 18.39 13.11
N ASP A 582 4.34 19.51 12.75
CA ASP A 582 4.65 20.85 13.26
C ASP A 582 3.56 21.45 14.17
N ASP A 583 2.49 20.70 14.46
CA ASP A 583 1.39 21.09 15.35
C ASP A 583 1.28 20.17 16.58
N ILE A 584 2.42 19.79 17.15
CA ILE A 584 2.43 19.00 18.37
C ILE A 584 2.13 19.85 19.61
N VAL A 585 1.43 19.24 20.57
CA VAL A 585 1.05 19.90 21.82
C VAL A 585 2.24 19.93 22.77
N THR A 586 2.48 21.09 23.40
CA THR A 586 3.51 21.21 24.45
C THR A 586 2.83 21.12 25.81
N ASP A 587 2.91 19.96 26.42
CA ASP A 587 2.18 19.66 27.64
C ASP A 587 2.78 18.53 28.49
N TYR A 588 2.23 18.39 29.68
CA TYR A 588 2.56 17.33 30.62
C TYR A 588 1.32 16.99 31.44
N TYR A 589 0.79 15.80 31.22
CA TYR A 589 -0.26 15.24 32.06
C TYR A 589 0.34 14.74 33.36
N ARG A 590 -0.16 15.23 34.49
CA ARG A 590 0.24 14.72 35.80
C ARG A 590 -0.78 13.70 36.28
N ALA A 591 -0.36 12.45 36.42
CA ALA A 591 -1.09 11.40 37.12
C ALA A 591 -0.08 10.59 37.94
N VAL A 592 -0.11 10.76 39.26
CA VAL A 592 0.81 10.06 40.18
C VAL A 592 0.12 9.58 41.45
N SER A 593 -1.21 9.69 41.53
CA SER A 593 -1.98 9.16 42.65
C SER A 593 -3.27 8.45 42.24
N PHE A 594 -3.48 7.33 42.93
CA PHE A 594 -4.73 6.64 43.23
C PHE A 594 -6.01 7.36 42.81
N ASP A 595 -6.29 8.35 43.61
CA ASP A 595 -7.56 9.02 43.76
C ASP A 595 -7.50 10.47 43.28
N GLY A 596 -6.40 10.89 42.67
CA GLY A 596 -6.17 12.28 42.30
C GLY A 596 -5.87 13.21 43.48
N SER A 597 -5.52 12.67 44.65
CA SER A 597 -5.27 13.46 45.86
C SER A 597 -3.97 14.27 45.81
N ALA A 598 -3.02 13.92 44.94
CA ALA A 598 -1.76 14.61 44.85
C ALA A 598 -1.92 16.07 44.31
N PRO A 599 -1.06 17.02 44.71
CA PRO A 599 -1.17 18.40 44.22
C PRO A 599 -1.05 18.51 42.70
N GLY A 600 -2.08 19.11 42.08
CA GLY A 600 -2.17 19.27 40.63
C GLY A 600 -2.34 17.95 39.87
N ASP A 601 -2.76 16.86 40.53
CA ASP A 601 -3.00 15.59 39.87
C ASP A 601 -4.18 15.66 38.90
N ARG A 602 -4.19 14.74 37.93
CA ARG A 602 -5.15 14.63 36.83
C ARG A 602 -5.31 15.94 36.05
N THR A 603 -4.24 16.73 36.00
CA THR A 603 -4.21 18.02 35.31
C THR A 603 -3.24 17.93 34.14
N ASP A 604 -3.72 18.38 32.98
CA ASP A 604 -2.90 18.53 31.79
C ASP A 604 -2.31 19.94 31.73
N LEU A 605 -1.01 20.04 32.03
CA LEU A 605 -0.33 21.32 32.06
C LEU A 605 0.16 21.71 30.67
N LYS A 606 -0.39 22.80 30.11
CA LYS A 606 0.05 23.34 28.81
C LYS A 606 1.19 24.35 28.96
N GLY A 607 2.17 24.27 28.07
CA GLY A 607 3.27 25.23 27.92
C GLY A 607 3.09 26.22 26.76
N GLN A 608 4.00 27.18 26.66
CA GLN A 608 4.09 28.14 25.56
C GLN A 608 5.27 27.86 24.63
N ASP A 609 6.26 27.07 25.07
CA ASP A 609 7.31 26.57 24.19
C ASP A 609 6.68 25.83 22.99
N ARG A 610 7.35 25.90 21.84
CA ARG A 610 6.92 25.22 20.61
C ARG A 610 8.00 24.25 20.16
N TYR A 611 7.56 23.13 19.60
CA TYR A 611 8.41 22.05 19.13
C TYR A 611 7.96 21.59 17.75
N TYR A 612 8.89 20.97 17.02
CA TYR A 612 8.62 20.27 15.78
C TYR A 612 9.00 18.79 15.96
N GLN A 613 8.11 17.88 15.58
CA GLN A 613 8.40 16.45 15.48
C GLN A 613 9.12 16.16 14.17
N LEU A 614 10.16 15.35 14.23
CA LEU A 614 11.07 15.10 13.12
C LEU A 614 11.20 13.61 12.84
N TRP A 615 11.36 13.32 11.56
CA TRP A 615 12.02 12.11 11.09
C TRP A 615 13.52 12.23 11.34
N TYR A 616 14.03 11.59 12.40
CA TYR A 616 15.45 11.67 12.76
C TYR A 616 15.98 10.31 13.20
N ALA A 617 16.99 9.81 12.48
CA ALA A 617 17.37 8.40 12.57
C ALA A 617 16.11 7.54 12.38
N HIS A 618 15.94 6.48 13.16
CA HIS A 618 14.77 5.62 13.09
C HIS A 618 13.53 6.18 13.84
N ARG A 619 13.62 7.31 14.55
CA ARG A 619 12.65 7.70 15.58
C ARG A 619 11.90 8.99 15.27
N GLN A 620 10.73 9.15 15.90
CA GLN A 620 9.98 10.40 15.99
C GLN A 620 10.53 11.22 17.17
N VAL A 621 11.38 12.20 16.91
CA VAL A 621 11.99 13.04 17.97
C VAL A 621 11.50 14.48 17.86
N PHE A 622 11.81 15.31 18.86
CA PHE A 622 11.40 16.71 18.92
C PHE A 622 12.60 17.66 18.91
N VAL A 623 12.47 18.79 18.23
CA VAL A 623 13.36 19.94 18.35
C VAL A 623 12.57 21.16 18.80
N ARG A 624 13.16 22.01 19.64
CA ARG A 624 12.56 23.29 20.04
C ARG A 624 12.57 24.26 18.86
N ALA A 625 11.43 24.92 18.58
CA ALA A 625 11.34 25.99 17.60
C ALA A 625 12.23 27.20 17.95
N ALA A 626 12.62 27.34 19.22
CA ALA A 626 13.61 28.33 19.64
C ALA A 626 15.01 28.09 19.05
N GLU A 627 15.34 26.86 18.65
CA GLU A 627 16.66 26.41 18.17
C GLU A 627 16.69 26.07 16.68
N ALA A 628 15.52 25.96 16.05
CA ALA A 628 15.37 25.59 14.65
C ALA A 628 14.58 26.62 13.85
N ASP A 629 14.92 26.78 12.57
CA ASP A 629 14.09 27.46 11.58
C ASP A 629 13.26 26.42 10.83
N LEU A 630 11.95 26.64 10.78
CA LEU A 630 11.02 25.83 9.99
C LEU A 630 10.94 26.39 8.57
N HIS A 631 11.11 25.52 7.58
CA HIS A 631 11.00 25.85 6.17
C HIS A 631 9.78 25.17 5.58
N ASP A 632 8.92 25.95 4.92
CA ASP A 632 7.78 25.42 4.19
C ASP A 632 8.23 24.45 3.10
N ALA A 633 7.37 23.47 2.78
CA ALA A 633 7.64 22.52 1.72
C ALA A 633 7.86 23.25 0.39
N GLN A 634 9.07 23.17 -0.14
CA GLN A 634 9.43 23.81 -1.40
C GLN A 634 9.15 22.87 -2.57
N ARG A 635 8.57 23.43 -3.65
CA ARG A 635 8.40 22.69 -4.90
C ARG A 635 9.68 22.78 -5.73
N SER A 636 10.23 21.65 -6.15
CA SER A 636 11.43 21.65 -6.98
C SER A 636 11.13 22.30 -8.34
N PRO A 637 12.08 23.06 -8.93
CA PRO A 637 11.90 23.63 -10.25
C PRO A 637 12.02 22.52 -11.32
N VAL A 638 11.30 22.70 -12.43
CA VAL A 638 11.42 21.86 -13.62
C VAL A 638 11.49 22.76 -14.86
N VAL A 639 12.34 22.40 -15.82
CA VAL A 639 12.61 23.22 -17.01
C VAL A 639 12.32 22.42 -18.26
N ASN A 640 11.65 23.03 -19.24
CA ASN A 640 11.46 22.43 -20.55
C ASN A 640 12.80 22.37 -21.30
N THR A 641 13.17 21.18 -21.80
CA THR A 641 14.41 20.94 -22.55
C THR A 641 14.17 20.80 -24.04
N THR A 642 12.96 20.39 -24.45
CA THR A 642 12.50 20.40 -25.84
C THR A 642 11.06 20.89 -25.89
N LEU A 643 10.78 21.87 -26.76
CA LEU A 643 9.46 22.48 -26.86
C LEU A 643 8.38 21.48 -27.31
N PRO A 644 7.10 21.71 -26.91
CA PRO A 644 5.96 21.02 -27.47
C PRO A 644 5.87 21.12 -29.00
N VAL A 645 5.35 20.08 -29.66
CA VAL A 645 5.17 20.05 -31.13
C VAL A 645 3.71 19.72 -31.46
N ILE A 646 3.16 20.43 -32.45
CA ILE A 646 1.84 20.12 -33.01
C ILE A 646 2.00 19.17 -34.20
N GLY A 647 1.44 17.98 -34.08
CA GLY A 647 1.22 17.03 -35.17
C GLY A 647 -0.13 17.24 -35.86
N GLY A 648 -0.25 16.71 -37.09
CA GLY A 648 -1.45 16.87 -37.92
C GLY A 648 -1.34 18.01 -38.94
N SER A 649 -2.39 18.19 -39.73
CA SER A 649 -2.51 19.30 -40.69
C SER A 649 -3.46 20.36 -40.13
N ALA A 650 -3.03 21.62 -40.06
CA ALA A 650 -3.90 22.73 -39.66
C ALA A 650 -4.94 23.00 -40.76
N LYS A 651 -6.07 22.28 -40.71
CA LYS A 651 -7.22 22.45 -41.58
C LYS A 651 -8.51 22.43 -40.77
N VAL A 652 -9.53 23.12 -41.26
CA VAL A 652 -10.86 23.09 -40.62
C VAL A 652 -11.39 21.66 -40.61
N GLY A 653 -11.74 21.16 -39.42
CA GLY A 653 -12.29 19.82 -39.18
C GLY A 653 -11.25 18.72 -38.94
N ASP A 654 -10.00 18.93 -39.31
CA ASP A 654 -8.90 17.98 -39.07
C ASP A 654 -8.44 18.06 -37.60
N GLU A 655 -7.90 16.96 -37.07
CA GLU A 655 -7.37 16.93 -35.70
C GLU A 655 -5.89 17.30 -35.66
N LEU A 656 -5.56 18.18 -34.73
CA LEU A 656 -4.20 18.48 -34.30
C LEU A 656 -3.94 17.76 -32.99
N THR A 657 -2.72 17.22 -32.84
CA THR A 657 -2.25 16.53 -31.64
C THR A 657 -1.04 17.25 -31.08
N ALA A 658 -0.95 17.45 -29.77
CA ALA A 658 0.20 18.05 -29.11
C ALA A 658 1.11 16.97 -28.52
N SER A 659 2.41 17.04 -28.78
CA SER A 659 3.41 16.39 -27.93
C SER A 659 3.75 17.31 -26.74
N PRO A 660 4.01 16.77 -25.54
CA PRO A 660 4.29 17.59 -24.35
C PRO A 660 5.70 18.20 -24.32
N GLY A 661 6.56 17.86 -25.29
CA GLY A 661 7.99 18.17 -25.25
C GLY A 661 8.76 17.25 -24.29
N THR A 662 9.97 17.65 -23.92
CA THR A 662 10.79 16.99 -22.88
C THR A 662 11.14 17.97 -21.77
N TRP A 663 11.34 17.46 -20.56
CA TRP A 663 11.54 18.26 -19.35
C TRP A 663 12.78 17.77 -18.59
N SER A 664 13.36 18.62 -17.75
CA SER A 664 14.59 18.33 -16.98
C SER A 664 14.40 17.27 -15.91
N ARG A 665 13.14 16.94 -15.59
CA ARG A 665 12.70 15.97 -14.58
C ARG A 665 11.51 15.17 -15.14
N GLN A 666 11.34 13.95 -14.65
CA GLN A 666 10.15 13.13 -14.87
C GLN A 666 8.97 13.76 -14.11
N VAL A 667 7.87 14.00 -14.81
CA VAL A 667 6.66 14.63 -14.26
C VAL A 667 5.45 13.72 -14.42
N ALA A 668 4.52 13.80 -13.47
CA ALA A 668 3.32 12.95 -13.44
C ALA A 668 2.35 13.20 -14.61
N GLY A 669 2.27 14.44 -15.10
CA GLY A 669 1.30 14.78 -16.13
C GLY A 669 1.45 16.18 -16.70
N PHE A 670 0.54 16.48 -17.65
CA PHE A 670 0.47 17.77 -18.32
C PHE A 670 -0.96 18.21 -18.54
N THR A 671 -1.20 19.52 -18.39
CA THR A 671 -2.39 20.19 -18.90
C THR A 671 -2.05 20.95 -20.19
N TYR A 672 -3.07 21.18 -21.02
CA TYR A 672 -2.91 21.83 -22.31
C TYR A 672 -3.81 23.07 -22.37
N GLN A 673 -3.41 24.05 -23.16
CA GLN A 673 -4.27 25.15 -23.60
C GLN A 673 -3.94 25.49 -25.04
N TRP A 674 -4.94 25.40 -25.92
CA TRP A 674 -4.78 25.76 -27.32
C TRP A 674 -5.08 27.24 -27.53
N TYR A 675 -4.33 27.86 -28.45
CA TYR A 675 -4.46 29.27 -28.81
C TYR A 675 -4.62 29.39 -30.32
N VAL A 676 -5.48 30.31 -30.74
CA VAL A 676 -5.67 30.68 -32.14
C VAL A 676 -5.38 32.17 -32.26
N ASP A 677 -4.42 32.52 -33.13
CA ASP A 677 -3.94 33.90 -33.32
C ASP A 677 -3.55 34.58 -31.99
N GLY A 678 -2.86 33.82 -31.13
CA GLY A 678 -2.42 34.27 -29.80
C GLY A 678 -3.50 34.34 -28.72
N THR A 679 -4.77 34.05 -29.04
CA THR A 679 -5.88 34.07 -28.09
C THR A 679 -6.24 32.66 -27.63
N ALA A 680 -6.36 32.46 -26.31
CA ALA A 680 -6.73 31.16 -25.74
C ALA A 680 -8.15 30.75 -26.19
N VAL A 681 -8.29 29.51 -26.68
CA VAL A 681 -9.59 28.94 -27.03
C VAL A 681 -10.21 28.33 -25.78
N SER A 682 -11.34 28.91 -25.34
CA SER A 682 -12.04 28.45 -24.14
C SER A 682 -12.39 26.96 -24.23
N GLY A 683 -12.05 26.19 -23.18
CA GLY A 683 -12.32 24.75 -23.08
C GLY A 683 -11.43 23.85 -23.94
N ALA A 684 -10.52 24.40 -24.75
CA ALA A 684 -9.57 23.62 -25.53
C ALA A 684 -8.35 23.24 -24.66
N THR A 685 -8.56 22.30 -23.75
CA THR A 685 -7.57 21.88 -22.75
C THR A 685 -7.07 20.44 -22.88
N LYS A 686 -7.49 19.75 -23.94
CA LYS A 686 -7.04 18.39 -24.25
C LYS A 686 -5.71 18.42 -24.99
N ALA A 687 -5.01 17.27 -25.02
CA ALA A 687 -3.84 17.08 -25.89
C ALA A 687 -4.16 17.16 -27.39
N THR A 688 -5.43 17.32 -27.77
CA THR A 688 -5.90 17.43 -29.15
C THR A 688 -6.79 18.65 -29.36
N TYR A 689 -6.77 19.21 -30.56
CA TYR A 689 -7.65 20.30 -30.96
C TYR A 689 -8.07 20.16 -32.42
N ARG A 690 -9.36 20.45 -32.70
CA ARG A 690 -9.91 20.44 -34.06
C ARG A 690 -10.27 21.86 -34.47
N PRO A 691 -9.51 22.50 -35.36
CA PRO A 691 -9.82 23.85 -35.83
C PRO A 691 -11.22 23.92 -36.43
N GLY A 692 -12.00 24.88 -35.98
CA GLY A 692 -13.33 25.18 -36.48
C GLY A 692 -13.31 26.23 -37.59
N VAL A 693 -14.52 26.57 -38.07
CA VAL A 693 -14.70 27.56 -39.15
C VAL A 693 -14.16 28.94 -38.77
N ALA A 694 -14.18 29.31 -37.47
CA ALA A 694 -13.70 30.59 -36.96
C ALA A 694 -12.17 30.74 -36.98
N ASP A 695 -11.46 29.62 -37.16
CA ASP A 695 -10.00 29.54 -37.07
C ASP A 695 -9.35 29.59 -38.45
N LEU A 696 -10.14 29.52 -39.53
CA LEU A 696 -9.67 29.58 -40.90
C LEU A 696 -8.76 30.80 -41.14
N GLY A 697 -7.56 30.55 -41.67
CA GLY A 697 -6.57 31.57 -41.98
C GLY A 697 -5.77 32.07 -40.78
N LYS A 698 -6.02 31.56 -39.57
CA LYS A 698 -5.28 31.91 -38.35
C LYS A 698 -4.26 30.82 -38.02
N SER A 699 -3.21 31.17 -37.27
CA SER A 699 -2.26 30.18 -36.76
C SER A 699 -2.76 29.58 -35.45
N VAL A 700 -2.39 28.32 -35.20
CA VAL A 700 -2.68 27.60 -33.96
C VAL A 700 -1.37 27.29 -33.23
N LEU A 701 -1.31 27.49 -31.92
CA LEU A 701 -0.24 27.01 -31.04
C LEU A 701 -0.85 26.33 -29.81
N VAL A 702 -0.05 25.54 -29.09
CA VAL A 702 -0.44 24.91 -27.83
C VAL A 702 0.55 25.29 -26.73
N GLU A 703 0.03 25.63 -25.56
CA GLU A 703 0.80 25.71 -24.31
C GLU A 703 0.61 24.41 -23.53
N VAL A 704 1.71 23.85 -23.06
CA VAL A 704 1.75 22.65 -22.23
C VAL A 704 2.29 23.06 -20.88
N THR A 705 1.54 22.78 -19.82
CA THR A 705 1.88 23.11 -18.44
C THR A 705 2.07 21.83 -17.65
N VAL A 706 3.17 21.73 -16.91
CA VAL A 706 3.42 20.61 -15.98
C VAL A 706 2.29 20.54 -14.96
N ASP A 707 1.67 19.37 -14.86
CA ASP A 707 0.63 19.05 -13.89
C ASP A 707 1.18 17.99 -12.94
N ASP A 708 2.01 18.45 -12.02
CA ASP A 708 2.62 17.62 -10.99
C ASP A 708 2.71 18.44 -9.70
N PRO A 709 2.05 18.03 -8.61
CA PRO A 709 2.01 18.79 -7.37
C PRO A 709 3.39 18.96 -6.75
N TYR A 710 4.36 18.10 -7.08
CA TYR A 710 5.72 18.15 -6.56
C TYR A 710 6.52 19.33 -7.13
N PHE A 711 6.30 19.66 -8.40
CA PHE A 711 7.08 20.68 -9.10
C PHE A 711 6.38 22.04 -9.11
N THR A 712 7.18 23.08 -9.26
CA THR A 712 6.65 24.41 -9.56
C THR A 712 6.00 24.38 -10.95
N ALA A 713 4.73 24.77 -11.03
CA ALA A 713 3.98 24.80 -12.29
C ALA A 713 4.73 25.66 -13.32
N THR A 714 5.17 25.02 -14.40
CA THR A 714 5.96 25.62 -15.48
C THR A 714 5.34 25.25 -16.80
N SER A 715 5.31 26.18 -17.76
CA SER A 715 4.73 25.96 -19.08
C SER A 715 5.72 26.20 -20.22
N ALA A 716 5.46 25.54 -21.35
CA ALA A 716 6.18 25.73 -22.60
C ALA A 716 5.18 25.80 -23.76
N ARG A 717 5.48 26.62 -24.78
CA ARG A 717 4.64 26.77 -25.97
C ARG A 717 5.27 26.13 -27.18
N SER A 718 4.43 25.53 -28.03
CA SER A 718 4.85 25.07 -29.34
C SER A 718 5.18 26.23 -30.27
N ALA A 719 5.89 25.93 -31.36
CA ALA A 719 5.83 26.79 -32.54
C ALA A 719 4.39 26.91 -33.06
N ALA A 720 4.05 28.06 -33.64
CA ALA A 720 2.77 28.23 -34.30
C ALA A 720 2.71 27.44 -35.62
N THR A 721 1.57 26.83 -35.90
CA THR A 721 1.29 26.17 -37.18
C THR A 721 1.23 27.18 -38.32
N ALA A 722 1.34 26.69 -39.56
CA ALA A 722 0.90 27.45 -40.71
C ALA A 722 -0.60 27.81 -40.57
N PRO A 723 -1.06 28.91 -41.20
CA PRO A 723 -2.47 29.30 -41.15
C PRO A 723 -3.42 28.16 -41.49
N VAL A 724 -4.49 28.00 -40.70
CA VAL A 724 -5.49 26.94 -40.88
C VAL A 724 -6.07 27.02 -42.29
N ALA A 725 -5.85 25.98 -43.08
CA ALA A 725 -6.35 25.87 -44.43
C ALA A 725 -7.81 25.40 -44.46
N PRO A 726 -8.53 25.59 -45.60
CA PRO A 726 -9.88 25.04 -45.75
C PRO A 726 -9.90 23.52 -45.54
N GLY A 727 -10.97 23.04 -44.90
CA GLY A 727 -11.24 21.61 -44.79
C GLY A 727 -11.52 20.97 -46.15
N THR A 728 -11.51 19.64 -46.21
CA THR A 728 -11.81 18.88 -47.43
C THR A 728 -13.07 18.03 -47.29
N PHE A 729 -13.78 17.81 -48.39
CA PHE A 729 -14.86 16.85 -48.46
C PHE A 729 -14.38 15.52 -49.04
N THR A 730 -14.83 14.42 -48.43
CA THR A 730 -14.67 13.06 -48.95
C THR A 730 -16.02 12.53 -49.41
N SER A 731 -16.11 12.03 -50.65
CA SER A 731 -17.31 11.32 -51.13
C SER A 731 -17.27 9.89 -50.59
N ALA A 732 -18.12 9.57 -49.61
CA ALA A 732 -18.22 8.23 -49.04
C ALA A 732 -18.97 7.28 -49.99
N GLU A 733 -20.07 7.76 -50.58
CA GLU A 733 -20.76 7.10 -51.69
C GLU A 733 -20.85 8.06 -52.89
N PRO A 734 -20.57 7.59 -54.12
CA PRO A 734 -20.62 8.45 -55.30
C PRO A 734 -22.08 8.79 -55.70
N PRO A 735 -22.28 9.84 -56.52
CA PRO A 735 -23.59 10.16 -57.08
C PRO A 735 -24.17 9.03 -57.93
N ILE A 736 -25.50 8.92 -57.95
CA ILE A 736 -26.22 7.88 -58.71
C ILE A 736 -27.23 8.53 -59.65
N VAL A 737 -27.31 8.05 -60.88
CA VAL A 737 -28.37 8.38 -61.85
C VAL A 737 -29.40 7.26 -61.86
N SER A 738 -30.68 7.60 -61.71
CA SER A 738 -31.81 6.67 -61.83
C SER A 738 -32.81 7.12 -62.89
N GLY A 739 -33.57 6.16 -63.43
CA GLY A 739 -34.51 6.35 -64.53
C GLY A 739 -34.08 5.63 -65.82
N THR A 740 -34.99 5.56 -66.79
CA THR A 740 -34.73 4.89 -68.07
C THR A 740 -34.09 5.86 -69.06
N PRO A 741 -32.89 5.56 -69.62
CA PRO A 741 -32.26 6.40 -70.63
C PRO A 741 -33.00 6.25 -71.98
N LYS A 742 -34.07 7.01 -72.14
CA LYS A 742 -34.92 7.05 -73.35
C LYS A 742 -35.32 8.49 -73.66
N VAL A 743 -35.30 8.89 -74.94
CA VAL A 743 -35.75 10.22 -75.37
C VAL A 743 -37.17 10.50 -74.85
N GLY A 744 -37.39 11.72 -74.35
CA GLY A 744 -38.63 12.15 -73.72
C GLY A 744 -38.81 11.69 -72.26
N ARG A 745 -37.90 10.89 -71.69
CA ARG A 745 -37.92 10.51 -70.27
C ARG A 745 -36.99 11.38 -69.42
N THR A 746 -37.21 11.34 -68.12
CA THR A 746 -36.45 12.15 -67.14
C THR A 746 -35.59 11.25 -66.27
N LEU A 747 -34.29 11.55 -66.21
CA LEU A 747 -33.35 10.96 -65.26
C LEU A 747 -33.34 11.77 -63.97
N LYS A 748 -33.07 11.12 -62.83
CA LYS A 748 -32.96 11.73 -61.49
C LYS A 748 -31.56 11.48 -60.91
N ALA A 749 -30.99 12.49 -60.27
CA ALA A 749 -29.69 12.40 -59.60
C ALA A 749 -29.86 12.27 -58.07
N SER A 750 -29.17 11.29 -57.49
CA SER A 750 -28.83 11.24 -56.07
C SER A 750 -27.42 11.81 -55.88
N PRO A 751 -27.18 12.71 -54.90
CA PRO A 751 -25.90 13.38 -54.72
C PRO A 751 -24.77 12.50 -54.15
N GLY A 752 -25.09 11.28 -53.70
CA GLY A 752 -24.17 10.46 -52.89
C GLY A 752 -24.11 10.94 -51.44
N THR A 753 -23.22 10.34 -50.65
CA THR A 753 -22.94 10.72 -49.27
C THR A 753 -21.55 11.34 -49.18
N TRP A 754 -21.43 12.39 -48.37
CA TRP A 754 -20.23 13.20 -48.25
C TRP A 754 -19.92 13.45 -46.78
N THR A 755 -18.65 13.39 -46.41
CA THR A 755 -18.17 13.68 -45.07
C THR A 755 -17.14 14.82 -45.13
N PRO A 756 -17.33 15.91 -44.37
CA PRO A 756 -18.53 16.24 -43.60
C PRO A 756 -19.73 16.56 -44.50
N SER A 757 -20.93 16.66 -43.92
CA SER A 757 -22.15 17.01 -44.65
C SER A 757 -22.02 18.40 -45.30
N PRO A 758 -22.25 18.53 -46.62
CA PRO A 758 -22.12 19.80 -47.31
C PRO A 758 -23.34 20.70 -47.11
N GLU A 759 -23.12 22.02 -47.03
CA GLU A 759 -24.20 23.03 -46.95
C GLU A 759 -24.92 23.21 -48.30
N LYS A 760 -24.19 23.03 -49.41
CA LYS A 760 -24.72 23.21 -50.76
C LYS A 760 -24.25 22.11 -51.70
N VAL A 761 -25.20 21.61 -52.49
CA VAL A 761 -24.97 20.60 -53.52
C VAL A 761 -25.50 21.13 -54.85
N THR A 762 -24.69 21.05 -55.89
CA THR A 762 -25.05 21.45 -57.26
C THR A 762 -24.79 20.33 -58.25
N TYR A 763 -25.57 20.29 -59.32
CA TYR A 763 -25.53 19.23 -60.32
C TYR A 763 -25.13 19.80 -61.67
N ARG A 764 -24.43 18.99 -62.47
CA ARG A 764 -24.21 19.23 -63.89
C ARG A 764 -24.35 17.91 -64.63
N TRP A 765 -25.34 17.83 -65.51
CA TRP A 765 -25.49 16.66 -66.38
C TRP A 765 -24.43 16.67 -67.47
N LEU A 766 -23.92 15.48 -67.79
CA LEU A 766 -22.87 15.22 -68.77
C LEU A 766 -23.45 14.31 -69.86
N ARG A 767 -23.13 14.61 -71.11
CA ARG A 767 -23.39 13.77 -72.29
C ARG A 767 -22.06 13.33 -72.86
N ASP A 768 -21.79 12.02 -72.86
CA ASP A 768 -20.50 11.43 -73.24
C ASP A 768 -19.30 12.11 -72.56
N GLY A 769 -19.46 12.40 -71.26
CA GLY A 769 -18.45 13.09 -70.45
C GLY A 769 -18.42 14.62 -70.57
N VAL A 770 -19.14 15.22 -71.53
CA VAL A 770 -19.16 16.67 -71.77
C VAL A 770 -20.33 17.35 -71.07
N PRO A 771 -20.12 18.48 -70.34
CA PRO A 771 -21.19 19.21 -69.68
C PRO A 771 -22.31 19.69 -70.62
N VAL A 772 -23.55 19.33 -70.30
CA VAL A 772 -24.72 19.85 -71.01
C VAL A 772 -25.06 21.26 -70.50
N ARG A 773 -25.07 22.23 -71.42
CA ARG A 773 -25.37 23.64 -71.11
C ARG A 773 -26.77 23.76 -70.47
N GLY A 774 -26.87 24.51 -69.37
CA GLY A 774 -28.13 24.73 -68.65
C GLY A 774 -28.65 23.57 -67.79
N ALA A 775 -28.15 22.34 -67.98
CA ALA A 775 -28.63 21.17 -67.24
C ALA A 775 -28.03 21.09 -65.82
N THR A 776 -28.59 21.84 -64.87
CA THR A 776 -28.13 21.92 -63.46
C THR A 776 -29.12 21.43 -62.41
N GLY A 777 -30.29 20.95 -62.84
CA GLY A 777 -31.31 20.43 -61.93
C GLY A 777 -30.96 19.06 -61.36
N ARG A 778 -31.66 18.66 -60.30
CA ARG A 778 -31.65 17.28 -59.78
C ARG A 778 -32.23 16.26 -60.78
N THR A 779 -32.92 16.76 -61.80
CA THR A 779 -33.49 15.95 -62.88
C THR A 779 -33.02 16.45 -64.24
N TYR A 780 -33.02 15.57 -65.23
CA TYR A 780 -32.66 15.88 -66.61
C TYR A 780 -33.59 15.20 -67.59
N HIS A 781 -34.28 16.01 -68.39
CA HIS A 781 -35.16 15.53 -69.45
C HIS A 781 -34.35 15.23 -70.70
N LEU A 782 -34.40 13.98 -71.14
CA LEU A 782 -33.67 13.49 -72.31
C LEU A 782 -34.33 13.97 -73.59
N THR A 783 -33.58 14.64 -74.44
CA THR A 783 -34.02 15.19 -75.73
C THR A 783 -33.52 14.33 -76.89
N GLY A 784 -33.95 14.64 -78.11
CA GLY A 784 -33.41 13.98 -79.31
C GLY A 784 -31.88 14.12 -79.45
N HIS A 785 -31.27 15.16 -78.87
CA HIS A 785 -29.82 15.37 -78.87
C HIS A 785 -29.06 14.41 -77.95
N ASP A 786 -29.74 13.71 -77.05
CA ASP A 786 -29.11 12.73 -76.15
C ASP A 786 -29.10 11.32 -76.73
N ARG A 787 -29.84 11.06 -77.83
CA ARG A 787 -29.98 9.74 -78.44
C ARG A 787 -28.62 9.13 -78.75
N GLY A 788 -28.38 7.92 -78.26
CA GLY A 788 -27.14 7.18 -78.42
C GLY A 788 -26.01 7.57 -77.45
N ALA A 789 -26.14 8.70 -76.75
CA ALA A 789 -25.14 9.15 -75.78
C ALA A 789 -25.28 8.44 -74.43
N HIS A 790 -24.17 8.37 -73.68
CA HIS A 790 -24.16 7.97 -72.27
C HIS A 790 -24.32 9.21 -71.40
N VAL A 791 -25.25 9.16 -70.44
CA VAL A 791 -25.54 10.30 -69.56
C VAL A 791 -25.01 10.04 -68.16
N ALA A 792 -24.29 11.00 -67.59
CA ALA A 792 -23.83 10.97 -66.20
C ALA A 792 -24.16 12.29 -65.49
N VAL A 793 -24.05 12.33 -64.17
CA VAL A 793 -24.18 13.57 -63.40
C VAL A 793 -22.92 13.82 -62.60
N ARG A 794 -22.35 15.03 -62.74
CA ARG A 794 -21.31 15.54 -61.85
C ARG A 794 -21.97 16.34 -60.74
N VAL A 795 -21.66 15.98 -59.51
CA VAL A 795 -22.12 16.64 -58.29
C VAL A 795 -20.96 17.43 -57.73
N THR A 796 -21.19 18.71 -57.43
CA THR A 796 -20.23 19.59 -56.75
C THR A 796 -20.80 19.98 -55.40
N VAL A 797 -20.02 19.75 -54.34
CA VAL A 797 -20.38 20.08 -52.96
C VAL A 797 -19.55 21.26 -52.43
N SER A 798 -20.13 22.02 -51.51
CA SER A 798 -19.47 23.14 -50.85
C SER A 798 -20.07 23.45 -49.47
N ALA A 799 -19.24 23.92 -48.55
CA ALA A 799 -19.64 24.56 -47.30
C ALA A 799 -18.66 25.70 -46.96
N LYS A 800 -19.05 26.58 -46.05
CA LYS A 800 -18.16 27.63 -45.53
C LYS A 800 -16.87 27.01 -44.95
N ALA A 801 -15.72 27.58 -45.31
CA ALA A 801 -14.39 27.12 -44.89
C ALA A 801 -13.97 25.70 -45.33
N TYR A 802 -14.66 25.13 -46.32
CA TYR A 802 -14.25 23.89 -46.99
C TYR A 802 -13.93 24.14 -48.47
N ALA A 803 -12.89 23.49 -48.98
CA ALA A 803 -12.60 23.45 -50.40
C ALA A 803 -13.73 22.71 -51.14
N LYS A 804 -14.18 23.24 -52.29
CA LYS A 804 -15.20 22.57 -53.11
C LYS A 804 -14.68 21.23 -53.59
N ALA A 805 -15.53 20.21 -53.55
CA ALA A 805 -15.23 18.89 -54.08
C ALA A 805 -16.27 18.47 -55.12
N THR A 806 -15.88 17.56 -56.01
CA THR A 806 -16.76 17.03 -57.04
C THR A 806 -16.64 15.52 -57.15
N ALA A 807 -17.77 14.84 -57.36
CA ALA A 807 -17.81 13.43 -57.75
C ALA A 807 -18.74 13.27 -58.97
N THR A 808 -18.47 12.27 -59.82
CA THR A 808 -19.29 12.00 -61.01
C THR A 808 -19.89 10.61 -60.89
N SER A 809 -21.18 10.46 -61.22
CA SER A 809 -21.83 9.16 -61.25
C SER A 809 -21.25 8.24 -62.32
N ALA A 810 -21.52 6.94 -62.20
CA ALA A 810 -21.45 6.06 -63.36
C ALA A 810 -22.37 6.58 -64.48
N ALA A 811 -21.98 6.36 -65.73
CA ALA A 811 -22.80 6.74 -66.89
C ALA A 811 -23.93 5.72 -67.12
N THR A 812 -25.09 6.19 -67.58
CA THR A 812 -26.19 5.31 -67.99
C THR A 812 -25.81 4.48 -69.20
N ARG A 813 -26.58 3.42 -69.50
CA ARG A 813 -26.62 2.84 -70.85
C ARG A 813 -26.98 3.92 -71.90
N PRO A 814 -26.66 3.71 -73.19
CA PRO A 814 -26.99 4.66 -74.26
C PRO A 814 -28.47 5.05 -74.27
N VAL A 815 -28.78 6.32 -74.51
CA VAL A 815 -30.16 6.80 -74.59
C VAL A 815 -30.85 6.23 -75.83
N THR A 816 -31.93 5.48 -75.59
CA THR A 816 -32.76 4.86 -76.63
C THR A 816 -33.78 5.85 -77.22
N PRO A 817 -34.25 5.64 -78.48
CA PRO A 817 -35.22 6.50 -79.14
C PRO A 817 -36.57 6.62 -78.41
#